data_AF-A0A3C1UW27-F1
#
_entry.id   AF-A0A3C1UW27-F1
#
_cell.length_a   1.000
_cell.length_b   1.000
_cell.length_c   1.000
_cell.angle_alpha   90.00
_cell.angle_beta   90.00
_cell.angle_gamma   90.00
#
_symmetry.space_group_name_H-M   'P 1'
#
loop_
_entity.id
_entity.type
_entity.pdbx_description
1 polymer ?
#
loop_
_entity_poly.entity_id
_entity_poly.type
_entity_poly.pdbx_seq_one_letter_code
_entity_poly.pdbx_strand_id
1 'polypeptide(L)'
;MLLDVISSAPQYRTLLAAMAKRGWPAEMTGLGHIHKAAVAAALSETGPFLVVTPDEAMATRLCEDINAFAGEDRASVYPAREFTFWDVEGVSREYEFARLKVLSGLVQGKVPMVICGIEALLQYTLPPETLQKNTMALHPGEEHSPQDLTACLVHAGYERRDQVDGVCQFSLRGGILDFYPPHAPAPYRMEFWGDEIDTISTFDLDSQRRIDTVKEALITPAREVLYPDNAWLVKRLGKAYDSLQGKQGVKAKEFLLADMEKLEAGLSLNNIDKFLPLIYPKPATLLDYLPDAGLIFCEMVSVKESSKTSMWQHYEDVSQLLQEGVLFKGCDTFAMEFSQVLEAMEGRPCAILENFARSLPEVRLSELVSLNAVALSPWGGDLKLLEEDLDSFLRRDYRVAVLTGTEKAAVALRDDLAERNIPVTAGERELAPGKVCVMAGSLSGGMELPELKFALITHGKAAAKTVKRKKSKKPGEQIRSLSDLTFGDYVVHAAHGIGVFEGVVKREIHGVTKDYIKIRYAGTDALFVPVTQLDLVSKYIGPKEDKTVKLNKLNSVEWQKTRQRVKKAVTEMAEELIKLYAARMQAKGFAFSADSEWQKEFEERFPYEETNDQLRCIAEIKEDMESPRPMDRLLCGDVGFGKTEVAIRAAFKCVMDSKQCAVLVPTTILAWQHYQTFLERMQGFPVTVELLSRFRSPKQQEQILRKLRRGEVDIIIGTHRLLQKDVQFKDLGLCIIDEEQRFGV
;
A
#
# COMPACT_ATOMS: atom_id res chain seq x y z
N MET A 1 -18.81 -17.95 -14.48
CA MET A 1 -19.99 -17.21 -15.00
C MET A 1 -19.60 -16.05 -15.89
N LEU A 2 -19.01 -14.95 -15.37
CA LEU A 2 -18.62 -13.81 -16.22
C LEU A 2 -17.57 -14.20 -17.28
N LEU A 3 -16.61 -15.06 -16.89
CA LEU A 3 -15.63 -15.64 -17.81
C LEU A 3 -16.29 -16.50 -18.90
N ASP A 4 -17.34 -17.24 -18.58
CA ASP A 4 -18.04 -18.09 -19.56
C ASP A 4 -18.65 -17.27 -20.70
N VAL A 5 -19.10 -16.05 -20.41
CA VAL A 5 -19.60 -15.11 -21.43
C VAL A 5 -18.47 -14.77 -22.41
N ILE A 6 -17.30 -14.40 -21.91
CA ILE A 6 -16.12 -14.07 -22.73
C ILE A 6 -15.65 -15.28 -23.53
N SER A 7 -15.52 -16.43 -22.88
CA SER A 7 -15.09 -17.69 -23.50
C SER A 7 -16.07 -18.22 -24.56
N SER A 8 -17.33 -17.78 -24.51
CA SER A 8 -18.34 -18.09 -25.54
C SER A 8 -18.21 -17.23 -26.81
N ALA A 9 -17.49 -16.11 -26.76
CA ALA A 9 -17.32 -15.22 -27.91
C ALA A 9 -16.57 -15.93 -29.06
N PRO A 10 -17.10 -15.91 -30.30
CA PRO A 10 -16.38 -16.44 -31.46
C PRO A 10 -14.98 -15.84 -31.62
N GLN A 11 -14.84 -14.54 -31.37
CA GLN A 11 -13.60 -13.79 -31.42
C GLN A 11 -12.57 -14.33 -30.44
N TYR A 12 -12.97 -14.65 -29.20
CA TYR A 12 -12.09 -15.24 -28.19
C TYR A 12 -11.57 -16.60 -28.65
N ARG A 13 -12.44 -17.45 -29.22
CA ARG A 13 -12.05 -18.76 -29.74
C ARG A 13 -11.09 -18.66 -30.91
N THR A 14 -11.31 -17.69 -31.81
CA THR A 14 -10.39 -17.40 -32.91
C THR A 14 -9.02 -16.95 -32.40
N LEU A 15 -8.99 -16.04 -31.42
CA LEU A 15 -7.77 -15.60 -30.76
C LEU A 15 -7.01 -16.78 -30.16
N LEU A 16 -7.68 -17.59 -29.34
CA LEU A 16 -7.09 -18.76 -28.69
C LEU A 16 -6.52 -19.76 -29.70
N ALA A 17 -7.27 -20.04 -30.78
CA ALA A 17 -6.82 -20.93 -31.85
C ALA A 17 -5.62 -20.38 -32.63
N ALA A 18 -5.55 -19.06 -32.84
CA ALA A 18 -4.42 -18.41 -33.49
C ALA A 18 -3.16 -18.42 -32.61
N MET A 19 -3.30 -18.15 -31.30
CA MET A 19 -2.21 -18.24 -30.32
C MET A 19 -1.58 -19.64 -30.28
N ALA A 20 -2.38 -20.69 -30.43
CA ALA A 20 -1.91 -22.08 -30.41
C ALA A 20 -0.98 -22.43 -31.59
N LYS A 21 -1.03 -21.69 -32.71
CA LYS A 21 -0.29 -22.01 -33.94
C LYS A 21 1.22 -21.72 -33.88
N ARG A 22 1.74 -21.17 -32.77
CA ARG A 22 3.15 -20.83 -32.47
C ARG A 22 3.92 -20.17 -33.64
N GLY A 23 4.29 -18.90 -33.48
CA GLY A 23 5.21 -18.23 -34.41
C GLY A 23 5.01 -16.71 -34.52
N TRP A 24 3.75 -16.26 -34.56
CA TRP A 24 3.40 -14.84 -34.66
C TRP A 24 2.23 -14.53 -33.71
N PRO A 25 2.24 -13.38 -33.01
CA PRO A 25 1.15 -13.00 -32.12
C PRO A 25 -0.18 -12.85 -32.87
N ALA A 26 -1.26 -13.18 -32.18
CA ALA A 26 -2.61 -12.86 -32.62
C ALA A 26 -3.06 -11.55 -31.94
N GLU A 27 -3.65 -10.64 -32.70
CA GLU A 27 -4.12 -9.35 -32.17
C GLU A 27 -5.64 -9.34 -32.01
N MET A 28 -6.12 -8.84 -30.87
CA MET A 28 -7.52 -8.52 -30.65
C MET A 28 -7.70 -7.03 -30.39
N THR A 29 -8.55 -6.39 -31.17
CA THR A 29 -8.82 -4.94 -31.15
C THR A 29 -10.24 -4.63 -30.67
N GLY A 30 -10.50 -3.36 -30.32
CA GLY A 30 -11.78 -2.91 -29.77
C GLY A 30 -11.88 -3.08 -28.25
N LEU A 31 -10.75 -3.34 -27.57
CA LEU A 31 -10.73 -3.66 -26.15
C LEU A 31 -10.36 -2.45 -25.30
N GLY A 32 -11.36 -1.83 -24.67
CA GLY A 32 -11.13 -1.00 -23.46
C GLY A 32 -10.46 -1.79 -22.31
N HIS A 33 -9.97 -1.09 -21.27
CA HIS A 33 -9.21 -1.69 -20.16
C HIS A 33 -9.90 -2.91 -19.55
N ILE A 34 -11.18 -2.77 -19.19
CA ILE A 34 -11.95 -3.85 -18.57
C ILE A 34 -12.12 -5.07 -19.47
N HIS A 35 -12.23 -4.88 -20.79
CA HIS A 35 -12.32 -5.99 -21.74
C HIS A 35 -10.97 -6.71 -21.86
N LYS A 36 -9.85 -5.98 -21.80
CA LYS A 36 -8.52 -6.60 -21.73
C LYS A 36 -8.39 -7.47 -20.48
N ALA A 37 -8.86 -6.98 -19.33
CA ALA A 37 -8.88 -7.74 -18.08
C ALA A 37 -9.75 -9.00 -18.22
N ALA A 38 -10.94 -8.89 -18.79
CA ALA A 38 -11.86 -10.01 -18.99
C ALA A 38 -11.28 -11.09 -19.93
N VAL A 39 -10.66 -10.68 -21.05
CA VAL A 39 -9.99 -11.59 -22.00
C VAL A 39 -8.76 -12.24 -21.35
N ALA A 40 -7.92 -11.48 -20.65
CA ALA A 40 -6.77 -12.03 -19.94
C ALA A 40 -7.20 -13.01 -18.84
N ALA A 41 -8.23 -12.68 -18.06
CA ALA A 41 -8.77 -13.58 -17.03
C ALA A 41 -9.30 -14.89 -17.65
N ALA A 42 -9.99 -14.83 -18.79
CA ALA A 42 -10.41 -16.03 -19.51
C ALA A 42 -9.21 -16.85 -20.04
N LEU A 43 -8.17 -16.18 -20.58
CA LEU A 43 -6.94 -16.87 -21.01
C LEU A 43 -6.22 -17.56 -19.84
N SER A 44 -6.28 -17.00 -18.63
CA SER A 44 -5.67 -17.59 -17.43
C SER A 44 -6.20 -19.00 -17.11
N GLU A 45 -7.39 -19.37 -17.59
CA GLU A 45 -7.95 -20.73 -17.43
C GLU A 45 -7.26 -21.78 -18.30
N THR A 46 -6.54 -21.34 -19.34
CA THR A 46 -5.94 -22.23 -20.35
C THR A 46 -4.49 -22.59 -20.06
N GLY A 47 -3.83 -21.89 -19.14
CA GLY A 47 -2.44 -22.12 -18.78
C GLY A 47 -1.77 -20.90 -18.14
N PRO A 48 -0.45 -20.96 -17.93
CA PRO A 48 0.29 -19.84 -17.36
C PRO A 48 0.54 -18.73 -18.39
N PHE A 49 0.42 -17.48 -17.93
CA PHE A 49 0.63 -16.30 -18.79
C PHE A 49 1.43 -15.21 -18.10
N LEU A 50 2.25 -14.52 -18.89
CA LEU A 50 2.86 -13.25 -18.55
C LEU A 50 2.16 -12.12 -19.30
N VAL A 51 1.59 -11.17 -18.58
CA VAL A 51 0.95 -9.98 -19.13
C VAL A 51 1.87 -8.77 -18.99
N VAL A 52 2.12 -8.09 -20.10
CA VAL A 52 3.01 -6.94 -20.18
C VAL A 52 2.18 -5.69 -20.48
N THR A 53 2.29 -4.69 -19.63
CA THR A 53 1.61 -3.39 -19.76
C THR A 53 2.62 -2.26 -19.95
N PRO A 54 2.19 -1.06 -20.40
CA PRO A 54 3.09 0.08 -20.57
C PRO A 54 3.68 0.59 -19.25
N ASP A 55 2.94 0.45 -18.14
CA ASP A 55 3.32 0.94 -16.81
C ASP A 55 2.73 0.08 -15.67
N GLU A 56 3.23 0.28 -14.45
CA GLU A 56 2.80 -0.43 -13.23
C GLU A 56 1.36 -0.07 -12.81
N ALA A 57 0.88 1.14 -13.11
CA ALA A 57 -0.46 1.57 -12.75
C ALA A 57 -1.53 0.81 -13.57
N MET A 58 -1.24 0.52 -14.84
CA MET A 58 -2.06 -0.36 -15.67
C MET A 58 -1.91 -1.82 -15.21
N ALA A 59 -0.70 -2.29 -14.90
CA ALA A 59 -0.48 -3.65 -14.38
C ALA A 59 -1.33 -3.93 -13.12
N THR A 60 -1.31 -2.98 -12.18
CA THR A 60 -2.04 -3.10 -10.91
C THR A 60 -3.54 -3.13 -11.13
N ARG A 61 -4.09 -2.19 -11.92
CA ARG A 61 -5.53 -2.17 -12.24
C ARG A 61 -5.98 -3.44 -12.96
N LEU A 62 -5.20 -3.90 -13.94
CA LEU A 62 -5.49 -5.12 -14.68
C LEU A 62 -5.46 -6.36 -13.77
N CYS A 63 -4.50 -6.43 -12.85
CA CYS A 63 -4.41 -7.51 -11.87
C CYS A 63 -5.62 -7.58 -10.95
N GLU A 64 -6.08 -6.42 -10.44
CA GLU A 64 -7.27 -6.35 -9.60
C GLU A 64 -8.51 -6.83 -10.36
N ASP A 65 -8.71 -6.37 -11.59
CA ASP A 65 -9.87 -6.77 -12.39
C ASP A 65 -9.79 -8.25 -12.80
N ILE A 66 -8.61 -8.77 -13.15
CA ILE A 66 -8.42 -10.20 -13.48
C ILE A 66 -8.78 -11.08 -12.28
N ASN A 67 -8.29 -10.74 -11.08
CA ASN A 67 -8.60 -11.50 -9.87
C ASN A 67 -10.08 -11.38 -9.50
N ALA A 68 -10.69 -10.19 -9.70
CA ALA A 68 -12.12 -9.99 -9.50
C ALA A 68 -12.98 -10.83 -10.47
N PHE A 69 -12.58 -10.93 -11.75
CA PHE A 69 -13.25 -11.81 -12.71
C PHE A 69 -13.09 -13.29 -12.39
N ALA A 70 -11.91 -13.70 -11.91
CA ALA A 70 -11.62 -15.07 -11.51
C ALA A 70 -12.30 -15.47 -10.18
N GLY A 71 -12.57 -14.50 -9.30
CA GLY A 71 -13.08 -14.73 -7.94
C GLY A 71 -12.03 -15.27 -6.97
N GLU A 72 -10.75 -15.29 -7.36
CA GLU A 72 -9.62 -15.75 -6.56
C GLU A 72 -8.32 -15.06 -7.02
N ASP A 73 -7.27 -15.09 -6.19
CA ASP A 73 -5.98 -14.46 -6.47
C ASP A 73 -5.16 -15.28 -7.50
N ARG A 74 -5.54 -15.20 -8.79
CA ARG A 74 -4.84 -15.88 -9.89
C ARG A 74 -3.64 -15.13 -10.44
N ALA A 75 -3.72 -13.80 -10.42
CA ALA A 75 -2.70 -12.93 -10.95
C ALA A 75 -1.94 -12.21 -9.84
N SER A 76 -0.65 -11.97 -10.07
CA SER A 76 0.19 -11.16 -9.20
C SER A 76 0.96 -10.11 -10.00
N VAL A 77 1.06 -8.90 -9.43
CA VAL A 77 1.87 -7.83 -10.01
C VAL A 77 3.35 -8.06 -9.70
N TYR A 78 4.19 -8.04 -10.73
CA TYR A 78 5.64 -7.98 -10.59
C TYR A 78 6.12 -6.54 -10.84
N PRO A 79 6.50 -5.80 -9.79
CA PRO A 79 6.81 -4.39 -9.92
C PRO A 79 8.25 -4.15 -10.39
N ALA A 80 8.53 -2.95 -10.88
CA ALA A 80 9.90 -2.52 -11.15
C ALA A 80 10.59 -2.23 -9.81
N ARG A 81 11.85 -2.62 -9.65
CA ARG A 81 12.62 -2.27 -8.45
C ARG A 81 13.51 -1.07 -8.69
N GLU A 82 13.78 -0.35 -7.62
CA GLU A 82 14.84 0.64 -7.55
C GLU A 82 16.15 -0.06 -7.17
N PHE A 83 17.18 0.08 -8.00
CA PHE A 83 18.51 -0.46 -7.70
C PHE A 83 19.25 0.40 -6.68
N THR A 84 19.89 -0.25 -5.71
CA THR A 84 20.71 0.45 -4.71
C THR A 84 22.19 0.40 -5.11
N PHE A 85 22.69 1.47 -5.73
CA PHE A 85 24.11 1.56 -6.14
C PHE A 85 25.01 2.24 -5.11
N TRP A 86 24.43 3.02 -4.21
CA TRP A 86 25.12 3.72 -3.13
C TRP A 86 24.97 2.97 -1.81
N ASP A 87 26.04 2.93 -1.02
CA ASP A 87 25.98 2.32 0.30
C ASP A 87 25.39 3.33 1.30
N VAL A 88 24.06 3.31 1.40
CA VAL A 88 23.28 4.19 2.27
C VAL A 88 22.47 3.34 3.25
N GLU A 89 22.44 3.75 4.51
CA GLU A 89 21.60 3.09 5.52
C GLU A 89 20.13 3.47 5.37
N GLY A 90 19.22 2.54 5.66
CA GLY A 90 17.78 2.81 5.72
C GLY A 90 17.04 2.80 4.38
N VAL A 91 17.62 2.22 3.33
CA VAL A 91 16.95 2.02 2.05
C VAL A 91 15.77 1.05 2.20
N SER A 92 14.59 1.44 1.68
CA SER A 92 13.41 0.58 1.66
C SER A 92 13.58 -0.54 0.64
N ARG A 93 13.31 -1.78 1.05
CA ARG A 93 13.37 -2.98 0.19
C ARG A 93 11.99 -3.57 -0.13
N GLU A 94 10.93 -2.80 0.09
CA GLU A 94 9.55 -3.29 -0.07
C GLU A 94 9.26 -3.79 -1.50
N TYR A 95 9.79 -3.10 -2.52
CA TYR A 95 9.66 -3.50 -3.93
C TYR A 95 10.46 -4.77 -4.27
N GLU A 96 11.68 -4.93 -3.73
CA GLU A 96 12.47 -6.16 -3.88
C GLU A 96 11.75 -7.35 -3.24
N PHE A 97 11.16 -7.17 -2.05
CA PHE A 97 10.40 -8.23 -1.39
C PHE A 97 9.13 -8.61 -2.17
N ALA A 98 8.44 -7.63 -2.77
CA ALA A 98 7.30 -7.89 -3.65
C ALA A 98 7.70 -8.70 -4.89
N ARG A 99 8.86 -8.43 -5.49
CA ARG A 99 9.41 -9.22 -6.60
C ARG A 99 9.76 -10.63 -6.17
N LEU A 100 10.51 -10.80 -5.07
CA LEU A 100 10.89 -12.10 -4.54
C LEU A 100 9.67 -12.96 -4.16
N LYS A 101 8.59 -12.35 -3.67
CA LYS A 101 7.31 -13.01 -3.45
C LYS A 101 6.78 -13.65 -4.74
N VAL A 102 6.76 -12.90 -5.85
CA VAL A 102 6.30 -13.41 -7.15
C VAL A 102 7.24 -14.49 -7.67
N LEU A 103 8.56 -14.26 -7.68
CA LEU A 103 9.54 -15.23 -8.18
C LEU A 103 9.50 -16.56 -7.42
N SER A 104 9.37 -16.49 -6.08
CA SER A 104 9.20 -17.67 -5.24
C SER A 104 7.88 -18.38 -5.51
N GLY A 105 6.79 -17.62 -5.70
CA GLY A 105 5.48 -18.16 -6.07
C GLY A 105 5.49 -18.85 -7.44
N LEU A 106 6.23 -18.31 -8.41
CA LEU A 106 6.42 -18.90 -9.74
C LEU A 106 7.14 -20.24 -9.67
N VAL A 107 8.27 -20.30 -8.95
CA VAL A 107 9.04 -21.54 -8.78
C VAL A 107 8.24 -22.62 -8.04
N GLN A 108 7.33 -22.22 -7.15
CA GLN A 108 6.42 -23.13 -6.44
C GLN A 108 5.17 -23.51 -7.24
N GLY A 109 4.97 -22.96 -8.45
CA GLY A 109 3.77 -23.19 -9.26
C GLY A 109 2.47 -22.62 -8.66
N LYS A 110 2.58 -21.65 -7.75
CA LYS A 110 1.43 -21.03 -7.04
C LYS A 110 0.87 -19.80 -7.74
N VAL A 111 1.58 -19.24 -8.72
CA VAL A 111 1.19 -18.02 -9.43
C VAL A 111 0.98 -18.37 -10.91
N PRO A 112 -0.27 -18.63 -11.34
CA PRO A 112 -0.54 -19.01 -12.72
C PRO A 112 -0.41 -17.82 -13.69
N MET A 113 -0.63 -16.59 -13.23
CA MET A 113 -0.50 -15.40 -14.08
C MET A 113 0.34 -14.32 -13.39
N VAL A 114 1.27 -13.72 -14.14
CA VAL A 114 2.05 -12.58 -13.68
C VAL A 114 1.80 -11.40 -14.59
N ILE A 115 1.66 -10.21 -14.00
CA ILE A 115 1.40 -8.98 -14.72
C ILE A 115 2.49 -7.98 -14.35
N CYS A 116 3.10 -7.33 -15.34
CA CYS A 116 4.17 -6.37 -15.08
C CYS A 116 4.15 -5.22 -16.08
N GLY A 117 4.64 -4.06 -15.64
CA GLY A 117 5.04 -3.01 -16.58
C GLY A 117 6.26 -3.45 -17.38
N ILE A 118 6.44 -2.90 -18.58
CA ILE A 118 7.60 -3.21 -19.43
C ILE A 118 8.93 -2.91 -18.74
N GLU A 119 9.00 -1.86 -17.93
CA GLU A 119 10.20 -1.54 -17.15
C GLU A 119 10.63 -2.70 -16.23
N ALA A 120 9.68 -3.28 -15.50
CA ALA A 120 9.93 -4.39 -14.59
C ALA A 120 10.40 -5.67 -15.32
N LEU A 121 9.86 -5.90 -16.53
CA LEU A 121 10.22 -7.03 -17.39
C LEU A 121 11.67 -6.94 -17.87
N LEU A 122 12.10 -5.74 -18.23
CA LEU A 122 13.44 -5.53 -18.79
C LEU A 122 14.53 -5.69 -17.72
N GLN A 123 14.23 -5.44 -16.45
CA GLN A 123 15.22 -5.49 -15.36
C GLN A 123 15.74 -6.90 -15.10
N TYR A 124 17.07 -7.01 -14.95
CA TYR A 124 17.71 -8.24 -14.51
C TYR A 124 17.39 -8.58 -13.04
N THR A 125 17.28 -9.88 -12.80
CA THR A 125 16.90 -10.47 -11.52
C THR A 125 17.70 -11.74 -11.22
N LEU A 126 17.47 -12.30 -10.04
CA LEU A 126 18.00 -13.57 -9.57
C LEU A 126 17.66 -14.70 -10.56
N PRO A 127 18.63 -15.51 -11.04
CA PRO A 127 18.32 -16.66 -11.88
C PRO A 127 17.43 -17.71 -11.20
N PRO A 128 16.46 -18.34 -11.90
CA PRO A 128 15.55 -19.33 -11.32
C PRO A 128 16.28 -20.50 -10.64
N GLU A 129 17.33 -21.01 -11.29
CA GLU A 129 18.18 -22.09 -10.74
C GLU A 129 18.86 -21.66 -9.42
N THR A 130 19.28 -20.40 -9.33
CA THR A 130 19.89 -19.84 -8.13
C THR A 130 18.86 -19.69 -7.02
N LEU A 131 17.64 -19.22 -7.32
CA LEU A 131 16.54 -19.16 -6.35
C LEU A 131 16.21 -20.57 -5.82
N GLN A 132 16.03 -21.54 -6.71
CA GLN A 132 15.74 -22.93 -6.35
C GLN A 132 16.84 -23.54 -5.47
N LYS A 133 18.11 -23.38 -5.86
CA LYS A 133 19.25 -23.90 -5.10
C LYS A 133 19.37 -23.29 -3.70
N ASN A 134 18.97 -22.04 -3.53
CA ASN A 134 19.00 -21.33 -2.25
C ASN A 134 17.63 -21.31 -1.55
N THR A 135 16.73 -22.22 -1.93
CA THR A 135 15.46 -22.44 -1.22
C THR A 135 15.57 -23.73 -0.42
N MET A 136 15.34 -23.64 0.89
CA MET A 136 15.39 -24.77 1.82
C MET A 136 13.99 -25.04 2.39
N ALA A 137 13.51 -26.27 2.24
CA ALA A 137 12.28 -26.73 2.89
C ALA A 137 12.61 -27.34 4.26
N LEU A 138 11.78 -27.01 5.25
CA LEU A 138 11.92 -27.44 6.63
C LEU A 138 10.64 -28.11 7.09
N HIS A 139 10.76 -29.28 7.69
CA HIS A 139 9.63 -30.05 8.21
C HIS A 139 9.80 -30.35 9.71
N PRO A 140 8.69 -30.46 10.48
CA PRO A 140 8.75 -31.02 11.82
C PRO A 140 9.37 -32.43 11.83
N GLY A 141 10.22 -32.70 12.82
CA GLY A 141 10.97 -33.95 13.00
C GLY A 141 12.32 -34.00 12.28
N GLU A 142 12.71 -32.96 11.54
CA GLU A 142 14.05 -32.87 10.96
C GLU A 142 15.09 -32.39 11.99
N GLU A 143 16.30 -32.95 11.94
CA GLU A 143 17.44 -32.50 12.76
C GLU A 143 18.20 -31.37 12.04
N HIS A 144 18.05 -30.13 12.55
CA HIS A 144 18.80 -28.95 12.12
C HIS A 144 19.23 -28.13 13.34
N SER A 145 20.51 -27.82 13.43
CA SER A 145 20.99 -26.90 14.46
C SER A 145 20.39 -25.50 14.25
N PRO A 146 19.83 -24.85 15.30
CA PRO A 146 19.33 -23.48 15.19
C PRO A 146 20.38 -22.51 14.66
N GLN A 147 21.66 -22.72 15.00
CA GLN A 147 22.77 -21.90 14.55
C GLN A 147 22.99 -22.01 13.03
N ASP A 148 22.92 -23.22 12.48
CA ASP A 148 23.08 -23.44 11.04
C ASP A 148 21.94 -22.81 10.24
N LEU A 149 20.70 -22.90 10.74
CA LEU A 149 19.55 -22.24 10.12
C LEU A 149 19.67 -20.71 10.19
N THR A 150 20.20 -20.14 11.27
CA THR A 150 20.47 -18.70 11.30
C THR A 150 21.54 -18.28 10.30
N ALA A 151 22.59 -19.08 10.10
CA ALA A 151 23.60 -18.82 9.07
C ALA A 151 22.99 -18.89 7.66
N CYS A 152 22.10 -19.85 7.42
CA CYS A 152 21.33 -19.96 6.18
C CYS A 152 20.45 -18.73 5.92
N LEU A 153 19.72 -18.25 6.95
CA LEU A 153 18.88 -17.05 6.85
C LEU A 153 19.71 -15.79 6.55
N VAL A 154 20.86 -15.62 7.21
CA VAL A 154 21.78 -14.49 6.92
C VAL A 154 22.30 -14.57 5.49
N HIS A 155 22.72 -15.76 5.04
CA HIS A 155 23.19 -15.99 3.67
C HIS A 155 22.09 -15.71 2.63
N ALA A 156 20.84 -16.09 2.93
CA ALA A 156 19.68 -15.79 2.10
C ALA A 156 19.33 -14.30 2.09
N GLY A 157 19.93 -13.47 2.96
CA GLY A 157 19.77 -12.02 2.98
C GLY A 157 18.76 -11.48 4.00
N TYR A 158 18.32 -12.32 4.94
CA TYR A 158 17.40 -11.93 6.01
C TYR A 158 18.10 -11.04 7.04
N GLU A 159 17.35 -10.10 7.61
CA GLU A 159 17.84 -9.24 8.67
C GLU A 159 17.55 -9.84 10.04
N ARG A 160 18.58 -9.99 10.87
CA ARG A 160 18.42 -10.42 12.25
C ARG A 160 17.85 -9.27 13.08
N ARG A 161 16.75 -9.52 13.78
CA ARG A 161 16.09 -8.60 14.69
C ARG A 161 15.91 -9.25 16.06
N ASP A 162 15.71 -8.41 17.07
CA ASP A 162 15.28 -8.92 18.37
C ASP A 162 13.92 -9.57 18.24
N GLN A 163 12.99 -8.98 17.49
CA GLN A 163 11.65 -9.49 17.21
C GLN A 163 11.33 -9.33 15.72
N VAL A 164 10.62 -10.30 15.15
CA VAL A 164 10.12 -10.19 13.77
C VAL A 164 8.89 -9.29 13.75
N ASP A 165 9.01 -8.16 13.05
CA ASP A 165 7.93 -7.20 12.80
C ASP A 165 7.67 -6.94 11.30
N GLY A 166 8.47 -7.55 10.43
CA GLY A 166 8.39 -7.37 8.99
C GLY A 166 8.93 -8.55 8.17
N VAL A 167 8.68 -8.48 6.86
CA VAL A 167 9.11 -9.47 5.86
C VAL A 167 10.64 -9.47 5.75
N CYS A 168 11.21 -10.64 5.44
CA CYS A 168 12.66 -10.88 5.31
C CYS A 168 13.46 -10.59 6.58
N GLN A 169 12.83 -10.78 7.75
CA GLN A 169 13.47 -10.70 9.06
C GLN A 169 13.46 -12.05 9.75
N PHE A 170 14.37 -12.23 10.72
CA PHE A 170 14.35 -13.36 11.63
C PHE A 170 14.82 -13.00 13.05
N SER A 171 14.42 -13.80 14.02
CA SER A 171 14.85 -13.71 15.42
C SER A 171 15.07 -15.11 15.99
N LEU A 172 16.13 -15.29 16.76
CA LEU A 172 16.41 -16.52 17.51
C LEU A 172 16.42 -16.21 19.00
N ARG A 173 15.52 -16.82 19.76
CA ARG A 173 15.36 -16.64 21.20
C ARG A 173 15.25 -18.00 21.90
N GLY A 174 16.35 -18.46 22.50
CA GLY A 174 16.40 -19.81 23.09
C GLY A 174 16.19 -20.88 22.02
N GLY A 175 15.22 -21.77 22.23
CA GLY A 175 14.82 -22.81 21.27
C GLY A 175 13.74 -22.37 20.28
N ILE A 176 13.56 -21.06 20.05
CA ILE A 176 12.53 -20.54 19.13
C ILE A 176 13.20 -19.70 18.04
N LEU A 177 12.97 -20.08 16.78
CA LEU A 177 13.36 -19.33 15.59
C LEU A 177 12.10 -18.77 14.92
N ASP A 178 11.94 -17.45 14.96
CA ASP A 178 10.91 -16.74 14.19
C ASP A 178 11.53 -16.21 12.90
N PHE A 179 10.87 -16.36 11.76
CA PHE A 179 11.31 -15.76 10.49
C PHE A 179 10.13 -15.50 9.54
N TYR A 180 10.27 -14.52 8.67
CA TYR A 180 9.21 -14.13 7.74
C TYR A 180 9.66 -14.15 6.28
N PRO A 181 9.41 -15.23 5.53
CA PRO A 181 9.75 -15.31 4.11
C PRO A 181 8.88 -14.39 3.23
N PRO A 182 9.40 -13.89 2.09
CA PRO A 182 8.69 -12.95 1.21
C PRO A 182 7.40 -13.51 0.60
N HIS A 183 7.38 -14.82 0.31
CA HIS A 183 6.23 -15.47 -0.31
C HIS A 183 5.13 -15.87 0.69
N ALA A 184 5.46 -15.94 1.98
CA ALA A 184 4.55 -16.45 2.99
C ALA A 184 3.46 -15.40 3.32
N PRO A 185 2.21 -15.81 3.58
CA PRO A 185 1.14 -14.88 3.98
C PRO A 185 1.29 -14.40 5.43
N ALA A 186 2.03 -15.14 6.26
CA ALA A 186 2.29 -14.88 7.67
C ALA A 186 3.71 -15.38 8.04
N PRO A 187 4.35 -14.84 9.10
CA PRO A 187 5.64 -15.31 9.57
C PRO A 187 5.54 -16.69 10.23
N TYR A 188 6.64 -17.43 10.21
CA TYR A 188 6.77 -18.74 10.84
C TYR A 188 7.48 -18.63 12.19
N ARG A 189 6.96 -19.37 13.17
CA ARG A 189 7.58 -19.67 14.46
C ARG A 189 7.92 -21.15 14.49
N MET A 190 9.21 -21.42 14.64
CA MET A 190 9.78 -22.76 14.71
C MET A 190 10.30 -23.03 16.12
N GLU A 191 9.77 -24.05 16.77
CA GLU A 191 10.15 -24.47 18.12
C GLU A 191 11.05 -25.71 18.02
N PHE A 192 12.16 -25.70 18.76
CA PHE A 192 13.18 -26.75 18.74
C PHE A 192 13.21 -27.53 20.06
N TRP A 193 13.48 -28.82 19.95
CA TRP A 193 13.89 -29.68 21.05
C TRP A 193 15.32 -30.17 20.82
N GLY A 194 16.30 -29.47 21.42
CA GLY A 194 17.70 -29.67 21.06
C GLY A 194 17.96 -29.18 19.63
N ASP A 195 18.38 -30.09 18.75
CA ASP A 195 18.58 -29.84 17.32
C ASP A 195 17.43 -30.38 16.46
N GLU A 196 16.36 -30.91 17.05
CA GLU A 196 15.18 -31.37 16.31
C GLU A 196 14.12 -30.28 16.22
N ILE A 197 13.52 -30.09 15.04
CA ILE A 197 12.37 -29.20 14.86
C ILE A 197 11.13 -29.89 15.44
N ASP A 198 10.64 -29.43 16.59
CA ASP A 198 9.46 -30.00 17.25
C ASP A 198 8.18 -29.55 16.53
N THR A 199 7.96 -28.23 16.43
CA THR A 199 6.77 -27.69 15.74
C THR A 199 7.08 -26.47 14.89
N ILE A 200 6.34 -26.33 13.80
CA ILE A 200 6.32 -25.13 12.95
C ILE A 200 4.90 -24.57 12.95
N SER A 201 4.78 -23.27 13.18
CA SER A 201 3.49 -22.59 13.22
C SER A 201 3.55 -21.20 12.61
N THR A 202 2.42 -20.67 12.14
CA THR A 202 2.29 -19.25 11.80
C THR A 202 1.99 -18.43 13.05
N PHE A 203 2.34 -17.14 13.06
CA PHE A 203 2.00 -16.25 14.17
C PHE A 203 1.61 -14.84 13.69
N ASP A 204 0.86 -14.12 14.52
CA ASP A 204 0.43 -12.75 14.25
C ASP A 204 1.53 -11.75 14.64
N LEU A 205 1.91 -10.84 13.75
CA LEU A 205 3.00 -9.87 13.98
C LEU A 205 2.70 -8.89 15.14
N ASP A 206 1.43 -8.57 15.38
CA ASP A 206 1.06 -7.59 16.41
C ASP A 206 1.02 -8.23 17.80
N SER A 207 0.23 -9.31 17.95
CA SER A 207 0.05 -10.01 19.22
C SER A 207 1.18 -10.98 19.55
N GLN A 208 1.98 -11.36 18.55
CA GLN A 208 3.10 -12.29 18.65
C GLN A 208 2.67 -13.68 19.13
N ARG A 209 1.39 -13.99 18.93
CA ARG A 209 0.75 -15.25 19.30
C ARG A 209 0.67 -16.17 18.09
N ARG A 210 0.87 -17.46 18.37
CA ARG A 210 0.69 -18.56 17.42
C ARG A 210 -0.75 -18.57 16.89
N ILE A 211 -0.89 -18.87 15.60
CA ILE A 211 -2.16 -19.03 14.90
C ILE A 211 -2.33 -20.50 14.53
N ASP A 212 -1.77 -20.93 13.38
CA ASP A 212 -1.98 -22.27 12.83
C ASP A 212 -0.68 -23.08 12.84
N THR A 213 -0.78 -24.39 12.98
CA THR A 213 0.37 -25.29 12.83
C THR A 213 0.53 -25.65 11.35
N VAL A 214 1.75 -25.60 10.84
CA VAL A 214 2.06 -25.91 9.43
C VAL A 214 2.98 -27.12 9.34
N LYS A 215 2.89 -27.85 8.22
CA LYS A 215 3.69 -29.06 7.99
C LYS A 215 5.03 -28.78 7.32
N GLU A 216 5.18 -27.61 6.73
CA GLU A 216 6.35 -27.20 5.96
C GLU A 216 6.53 -25.69 6.14
N ALA A 217 7.78 -25.26 6.26
CA ALA A 217 8.18 -23.87 6.06
C ALA A 217 9.34 -23.79 5.07
N LEU A 218 9.36 -22.75 4.24
CA LEU A 218 10.38 -22.54 3.24
C LEU A 218 11.23 -21.33 3.60
N ILE A 219 12.55 -21.51 3.68
CA ILE A 219 13.51 -20.40 3.64
C ILE A 219 13.80 -20.13 2.17
N THR A 220 13.20 -19.07 1.62
CA THR A 220 13.51 -18.55 0.27
C THR A 220 14.42 -17.34 0.36
N PRO A 221 15.20 -17.01 -0.69
CA PRO A 221 16.01 -15.80 -0.72
C PRO A 221 15.25 -14.52 -0.36
N ALA A 222 15.92 -13.65 0.38
CA ALA A 222 15.48 -12.32 0.81
C ALA A 222 16.21 -11.18 0.09
N ARG A 223 17.03 -11.50 -0.92
CA ARG A 223 17.69 -10.58 -1.85
C ARG A 223 17.73 -11.19 -3.26
N GLU A 224 17.70 -10.34 -4.29
CA GLU A 224 17.85 -10.78 -5.68
C GLU A 224 19.33 -11.01 -6.07
N VAL A 225 20.27 -10.43 -5.33
CA VAL A 225 21.71 -10.61 -5.53
C VAL A 225 22.29 -11.47 -4.42
N LEU A 226 22.61 -12.73 -4.77
CA LEU A 226 23.17 -13.74 -3.89
C LEU A 226 24.56 -14.14 -4.39
N TYR A 227 25.47 -14.34 -3.46
CA TYR A 227 26.83 -14.79 -3.73
C TYR A 227 27.27 -15.76 -2.62
N PRO A 228 28.18 -16.72 -2.89
CA PRO A 228 28.49 -17.81 -1.96
C PRO A 228 29.01 -17.33 -0.59
N ASP A 229 29.95 -16.40 -0.58
CA ASP A 229 30.54 -15.83 0.64
C ASP A 229 31.32 -14.55 0.32
N ASN A 230 31.66 -13.78 1.36
CA ASN A 230 32.41 -12.53 1.22
C ASN A 230 33.77 -12.72 0.52
N ALA A 231 34.48 -13.81 0.80
CA ALA A 231 35.81 -14.06 0.22
C ALA A 231 35.73 -14.30 -1.29
N TRP A 232 34.70 -14.99 -1.76
CA TRP A 232 34.41 -15.18 -3.17
C TRP A 232 34.15 -13.84 -3.87
N LEU A 233 33.34 -12.98 -3.26
CA LEU A 233 33.01 -11.68 -3.81
C LEU A 233 34.24 -10.78 -3.86
N VAL A 234 34.99 -10.66 -2.75
CA VAL A 234 36.26 -9.90 -2.68
C VAL A 234 37.24 -10.35 -3.76
N LYS A 235 37.38 -11.66 -3.99
CA LYS A 235 38.25 -12.18 -5.07
C LYS A 235 37.79 -11.74 -6.47
N ARG A 236 36.49 -11.66 -6.73
CA ARG A 236 35.96 -11.14 -8.01
C ARG A 236 36.16 -9.63 -8.12
N LEU A 237 35.90 -8.89 -7.04
CA LEU A 237 36.10 -7.45 -6.99
C LEU A 237 37.58 -7.08 -7.18
N GLY A 238 38.52 -7.83 -6.60
CA GLY A 238 39.95 -7.63 -6.82
C GLY A 238 40.37 -7.79 -8.28
N LYS A 239 39.82 -8.80 -8.99
CA LYS A 239 40.05 -8.94 -10.44
C LYS A 239 39.49 -7.76 -11.23
N ALA A 240 38.30 -7.28 -10.88
CA ALA A 240 37.72 -6.10 -11.49
C ALA A 240 38.60 -4.88 -11.23
N TYR A 241 39.01 -4.64 -9.98
CA TYR A 241 39.92 -3.60 -9.55
C TYR A 241 41.20 -3.57 -10.41
N ASP A 242 41.88 -4.71 -10.57
CA ASP A 242 43.12 -4.79 -11.36
C ASP A 242 42.93 -4.43 -12.84
N SER A 243 41.75 -4.72 -13.39
CA SER A 243 41.41 -4.43 -14.79
C SER A 243 41.10 -2.96 -15.07
N LEU A 244 40.80 -2.16 -14.03
CA LEU A 244 40.40 -0.77 -14.19
C LEU A 244 41.59 0.14 -14.51
N GLN A 245 41.46 0.91 -15.59
CA GLN A 245 42.45 1.86 -16.10
C GLN A 245 41.82 3.23 -16.42
N GLY A 246 42.64 4.25 -16.59
CA GLY A 246 42.20 5.60 -16.94
C GLY A 246 41.60 6.41 -15.77
N LYS A 247 41.22 7.66 -16.04
CA LYS A 247 40.76 8.62 -15.00
C LYS A 247 39.50 8.15 -14.26
N GLN A 248 38.53 7.58 -14.97
CA GLN A 248 37.31 7.01 -14.36
C GLN A 248 37.63 5.76 -13.54
N GLY A 249 38.56 4.91 -14.03
CA GLY A 249 39.02 3.73 -13.29
C GLY A 249 39.66 4.06 -11.94
N VAL A 250 40.37 5.19 -11.82
CA VAL A 250 40.95 5.63 -10.53
C VAL A 250 39.87 5.92 -9.49
N LYS A 251 38.79 6.62 -9.87
CA LYS A 251 37.66 6.88 -8.96
C LYS A 251 36.96 5.59 -8.55
N ALA A 252 36.69 4.71 -9.51
CA ALA A 252 36.03 3.44 -9.23
C ALA A 252 36.84 2.52 -8.32
N LYS A 253 38.17 2.55 -8.42
CA LYS A 253 39.08 1.83 -7.52
C LYS A 253 38.90 2.26 -6.06
N GLU A 254 38.68 3.54 -5.78
CA GLU A 254 38.46 4.04 -4.41
C GLU A 254 37.19 3.43 -3.79
N PHE A 255 36.07 3.47 -4.52
CA PHE A 255 34.82 2.86 -4.06
C PHE A 255 34.93 1.33 -3.91
N LEU A 256 35.53 0.65 -4.89
CA LEU A 256 35.72 -0.80 -4.85
C LEU A 256 36.59 -1.24 -3.67
N LEU A 257 37.65 -0.50 -3.36
CA LEU A 257 38.52 -0.80 -2.23
C LEU A 257 37.72 -0.70 -0.91
N ALA A 258 36.92 0.36 -0.74
CA ALA A 258 36.07 0.52 0.45
C ALA A 258 35.01 -0.60 0.55
N ASP A 259 34.40 -1.01 -0.57
CA ASP A 259 33.47 -2.13 -0.62
C ASP A 259 34.18 -3.45 -0.21
N MET A 260 35.40 -3.70 -0.70
CA MET A 260 36.21 -4.88 -0.36
C MET A 260 36.63 -4.90 1.11
N GLU A 261 37.11 -3.78 1.66
CA GLU A 261 37.51 -3.67 3.07
C GLU A 261 36.35 -4.00 4.02
N LYS A 262 35.12 -3.55 3.69
CA LYS A 262 33.92 -3.90 4.46
C LYS A 262 33.61 -5.40 4.43
N LEU A 263 33.70 -6.01 3.25
CA LEU A 263 33.46 -7.45 3.08
C LEU A 263 34.50 -8.28 3.84
N GLU A 264 35.78 -7.87 3.80
CA GLU A 264 36.88 -8.50 4.55
C GLU A 264 36.71 -8.35 6.07
N ALA A 265 36.14 -7.23 6.52
CA ALA A 265 35.74 -7.01 7.91
C ALA A 265 34.48 -7.80 8.32
N GLY A 266 33.87 -8.58 7.42
CA GLY A 266 32.66 -9.37 7.68
C GLY A 266 31.36 -8.56 7.72
N LEU A 267 31.38 -7.32 7.21
CA LEU A 267 30.19 -6.47 7.13
C LEU A 267 29.40 -6.75 5.85
N SER A 268 28.09 -6.53 5.90
CA SER A 268 27.20 -6.63 4.73
C SER A 268 27.20 -5.34 3.93
N LEU A 269 27.12 -5.45 2.60
CA LEU A 269 26.96 -4.31 1.70
C LEU A 269 25.47 -4.01 1.44
N ASN A 270 25.09 -2.73 1.53
CA ASN A 270 23.73 -2.30 1.13
C ASN A 270 23.64 -2.05 -0.38
N ASN A 271 24.76 -1.70 -1.02
CA ASN A 271 24.87 -1.43 -2.46
C ASN A 271 25.13 -2.67 -3.33
N ILE A 272 24.68 -3.86 -2.90
CA ILE A 272 25.06 -5.12 -3.55
C ILE A 272 24.56 -5.21 -5.01
N ASP A 273 23.48 -4.49 -5.35
CA ASP A 273 22.91 -4.43 -6.69
C ASP A 273 23.92 -4.01 -7.75
N LYS A 274 24.86 -3.13 -7.40
CA LYS A 274 25.99 -2.71 -8.24
C LYS A 274 26.73 -3.88 -8.87
N PHE A 275 26.85 -5.00 -8.15
CA PHE A 275 27.63 -6.16 -8.58
C PHE A 275 26.80 -7.23 -9.29
N LEU A 276 25.50 -7.00 -9.53
CA LEU A 276 24.63 -7.95 -10.20
C LEU A 276 25.24 -8.49 -11.51
N PRO A 277 25.75 -7.67 -12.45
CA PRO A 277 26.28 -8.18 -13.72
C PRO A 277 27.57 -9.00 -13.55
N LEU A 278 28.33 -8.73 -12.48
CA LEU A 278 29.53 -9.48 -12.14
C LEU A 278 29.22 -10.81 -11.44
N ILE A 279 28.17 -10.83 -10.61
CA ILE A 279 27.72 -11.99 -9.85
C ILE A 279 26.98 -12.97 -10.77
N TYR A 280 26.14 -12.44 -11.67
CA TYR A 280 25.42 -13.21 -12.70
C TYR A 280 25.91 -12.82 -14.10
N PRO A 281 26.95 -13.48 -14.65
CA PRO A 281 27.41 -13.24 -16.02
C PRO A 281 26.34 -13.51 -17.09
N LYS A 282 25.37 -14.37 -16.77
CA LYS A 282 24.13 -14.57 -17.52
C LYS A 282 22.97 -14.22 -16.59
N PRO A 283 22.64 -12.93 -16.44
CA PRO A 283 21.54 -12.53 -15.59
C PRO A 283 20.22 -13.06 -16.17
N ALA A 284 19.25 -13.30 -15.31
CA ALA A 284 17.91 -13.69 -15.72
C ALA A 284 16.97 -12.49 -15.70
N THR A 285 15.82 -12.66 -16.30
CA THR A 285 14.67 -11.75 -16.32
C THR A 285 13.42 -12.53 -15.91
N LEU A 286 12.28 -11.85 -15.84
CA LEU A 286 11.01 -12.52 -15.57
C LEU A 286 10.65 -13.58 -16.65
N LEU A 287 11.12 -13.41 -17.89
CA LEU A 287 10.89 -14.36 -18.99
C LEU A 287 11.51 -15.73 -18.73
N ASP A 288 12.61 -15.78 -17.98
CA ASP A 288 13.33 -17.02 -17.65
C ASP A 288 12.62 -17.84 -16.56
N TYR A 289 11.79 -17.19 -15.73
CA TYR A 289 10.92 -17.87 -14.77
C TYR A 289 9.68 -18.50 -15.41
N LEU A 290 9.35 -18.08 -16.63
CA LEU A 290 8.15 -18.46 -17.36
C LEU A 290 8.51 -18.86 -18.81
N PRO A 291 9.36 -19.90 -19.01
CA PRO A 291 9.87 -20.23 -20.35
C PRO A 291 8.78 -20.70 -21.32
N ASP A 292 7.77 -21.41 -20.82
CA ASP A 292 6.69 -22.00 -21.61
C ASP A 292 5.36 -21.23 -21.52
N ALA A 293 5.33 -20.14 -20.75
CA ALA A 293 4.11 -19.35 -20.55
C ALA A 293 3.74 -18.57 -21.81
N GLY A 294 2.43 -18.41 -22.03
CA GLY A 294 1.94 -17.50 -23.05
C GLY A 294 2.24 -16.05 -22.70
N LEU A 295 2.40 -15.20 -23.71
CA LEU A 295 2.62 -13.76 -23.54
C LEU A 295 1.37 -12.98 -23.94
N ILE A 296 0.99 -11.99 -23.15
CA ILE A 296 -0.10 -11.06 -23.46
C ILE A 296 0.46 -9.65 -23.38
N PHE A 297 0.41 -8.90 -24.48
CA PHE A 297 0.80 -7.49 -24.50
C PHE A 297 -0.45 -6.63 -24.54
N CYS A 298 -0.61 -5.73 -23.56
CA CYS A 298 -1.69 -4.74 -23.55
C CYS A 298 -1.16 -3.40 -24.04
N GLU A 299 -1.71 -2.87 -25.13
CA GLU A 299 -1.24 -1.63 -25.78
C GLU A 299 0.24 -1.74 -26.21
N MET A 300 0.55 -2.66 -27.14
CA MET A 300 1.91 -3.04 -27.55
C MET A 300 2.73 -1.86 -28.07
N VAL A 301 2.11 -0.91 -28.78
CA VAL A 301 2.80 0.32 -29.21
C VAL A 301 3.23 1.14 -28.00
N SER A 302 2.36 1.31 -27.00
CA SER A 302 2.69 2.04 -25.78
C SER A 302 3.68 1.28 -24.91
N VAL A 303 3.64 -0.06 -24.88
CA VAL A 303 4.69 -0.90 -24.27
C VAL A 303 6.06 -0.59 -24.87
N LYS A 304 6.16 -0.50 -26.20
CA LYS A 304 7.42 -0.15 -26.88
C LYS A 304 7.86 1.30 -26.64
N GLU A 305 6.92 2.25 -26.57
CA GLU A 305 7.25 3.64 -26.24
C GLU A 305 7.77 3.75 -24.81
N SER A 306 7.08 3.15 -23.84
CA SER A 306 7.53 3.07 -22.45
C SER A 306 8.88 2.36 -22.32
N SER A 307 9.12 1.28 -23.07
CA SER A 307 10.42 0.59 -23.05
C SER A 307 11.57 1.51 -23.46
N LYS A 308 11.37 2.34 -24.48
CA LYS A 308 12.38 3.31 -24.93
C LYS A 308 12.63 4.38 -23.87
N THR A 309 11.57 4.89 -23.24
CA THR A 309 11.70 5.91 -22.19
C THR A 309 12.45 5.37 -20.98
N SER A 310 12.06 4.21 -20.46
CA SER A 310 12.72 3.58 -19.31
C SER A 310 14.18 3.22 -19.64
N MET A 311 14.46 2.72 -20.84
CA MET A 311 15.82 2.38 -21.25
C MET A 311 16.72 3.61 -21.42
N TRP A 312 16.18 4.71 -21.99
CA TRP A 312 16.92 5.97 -22.09
C TRP A 312 17.30 6.51 -20.72
N GLN A 313 16.35 6.53 -19.78
CA GLN A 313 16.61 6.95 -18.40
C GLN A 313 17.66 6.05 -17.72
N HIS A 314 17.52 4.73 -17.89
CA HIS A 314 18.50 3.77 -17.37
C HIS A 314 19.92 4.03 -17.89
N TYR A 315 20.06 4.32 -19.19
CA TYR A 315 21.36 4.63 -19.78
C TYR A 315 21.96 5.94 -19.27
N GLU A 316 21.16 6.99 -19.07
CA GLU A 316 21.63 8.25 -18.48
C GLU A 316 22.10 8.05 -17.04
N ASP A 317 21.32 7.33 -16.22
CA ASP A 317 21.64 7.04 -14.82
C ASP A 317 22.95 6.23 -14.71
N VAL A 318 23.09 5.16 -15.51
CA VAL A 318 24.31 4.34 -15.55
C VAL A 318 25.50 5.15 -16.04
N SER A 319 25.32 5.99 -17.06
CA SER A 319 26.37 6.87 -17.59
C SER A 319 26.87 7.85 -16.52
N GLN A 320 25.96 8.46 -15.76
CA GLN A 320 26.32 9.36 -14.66
C GLN A 320 27.11 8.60 -13.57
N LEU A 321 26.63 7.44 -13.15
CA LEU A 321 27.29 6.64 -12.11
C LEU A 321 28.68 6.14 -12.54
N LEU A 322 28.88 5.86 -13.84
CA LEU A 322 30.19 5.54 -14.41
C LEU A 322 31.14 6.75 -14.39
N GLN A 323 30.65 7.97 -14.63
CA GLN A 323 31.45 9.20 -14.56
C GLN A 323 31.86 9.56 -13.13
N GLU A 324 30.99 9.28 -12.17
CA GLU A 324 31.24 9.44 -10.73
C GLU A 324 32.17 8.37 -10.18
N GLY A 325 32.26 7.21 -10.83
CA GLY A 325 33.07 6.06 -10.41
C GLY A 325 32.34 5.10 -9.48
N VAL A 326 31.04 5.31 -9.24
CA VAL A 326 30.21 4.40 -8.44
C VAL A 326 30.08 3.07 -9.14
N LEU A 327 29.76 3.11 -10.43
CA LEU A 327 29.79 1.95 -11.33
C LEU A 327 31.11 1.90 -12.10
N PHE A 328 31.37 0.76 -12.72
CA PHE A 328 32.54 0.55 -13.55
C PHE A 328 32.25 -0.45 -14.67
N LYS A 329 33.12 -0.49 -15.69
CA LYS A 329 32.96 -1.37 -16.85
C LYS A 329 32.82 -2.84 -16.42
N GLY A 330 31.77 -3.51 -16.88
CA GLY A 330 31.40 -4.87 -16.46
C GLY A 330 30.40 -4.91 -15.30
N CYS A 331 29.98 -3.76 -14.79
CA CYS A 331 28.91 -3.55 -13.81
C CYS A 331 28.03 -2.37 -14.27
N ASP A 332 27.65 -2.39 -15.54
CA ASP A 332 27.00 -1.29 -16.27
C ASP A 332 25.79 -1.75 -17.10
N THR A 333 25.31 -2.98 -16.90
CA THR A 333 24.15 -3.52 -17.63
C THR A 333 23.18 -4.20 -16.68
N PHE A 334 22.05 -3.56 -16.40
CA PHE A 334 21.05 -4.05 -15.43
C PHE A 334 19.69 -4.38 -16.06
N ALA A 335 19.58 -4.27 -17.38
CA ALA A 335 18.37 -4.57 -18.12
C ALA A 335 18.68 -5.24 -19.47
N MET A 336 17.73 -6.03 -19.98
CA MET A 336 17.69 -6.54 -21.34
C MET A 336 17.12 -5.49 -22.30
N GLU A 337 17.38 -5.66 -23.59
CA GLU A 337 16.82 -4.80 -24.64
C GLU A 337 15.43 -5.25 -25.10
N PHE A 338 14.65 -4.30 -25.65
CA PHE A 338 13.31 -4.62 -26.16
C PHE A 338 13.32 -5.63 -27.32
N SER A 339 14.40 -5.68 -28.11
CA SER A 339 14.55 -6.70 -29.16
C SER A 339 14.52 -8.13 -28.60
N GLN A 340 15.09 -8.34 -27.42
CA GLN A 340 15.08 -9.64 -26.76
C GLN A 340 13.67 -10.00 -26.23
N VAL A 341 12.82 -9.02 -25.95
CA VAL A 341 11.39 -9.25 -25.65
C VAL A 341 10.68 -9.74 -26.91
N LEU A 342 10.98 -9.16 -28.08
CA LEU A 342 10.44 -9.63 -29.36
C LEU A 342 10.91 -11.03 -29.70
N GLU A 343 12.19 -11.34 -29.46
CA GLU A 343 12.74 -12.70 -29.61
C GLU A 343 12.01 -13.71 -28.71
N ALA A 344 11.68 -13.32 -27.47
CA ALA A 344 10.94 -14.18 -26.55
C ALA A 344 9.48 -14.44 -26.99
N MET A 345 8.92 -13.63 -27.90
CA MET A 345 7.62 -13.91 -28.51
C MET A 345 7.70 -15.09 -29.48
N GLU A 346 8.86 -15.34 -30.07
CA GLU A 346 9.05 -16.43 -31.03
C GLU A 346 8.90 -17.79 -30.32
N GLY A 347 8.02 -18.64 -30.86
CA GLY A 347 7.77 -19.99 -30.31
C GLY A 347 6.82 -20.06 -29.12
N ARG A 348 6.35 -18.93 -28.58
CA ARG A 348 5.36 -18.88 -27.50
C ARG A 348 3.95 -18.53 -28.00
N PRO A 349 2.87 -18.99 -27.33
CA PRO A 349 1.53 -18.47 -27.58
C PRO A 349 1.50 -16.98 -27.21
N CYS A 350 1.17 -16.11 -28.15
CA CYS A 350 1.23 -14.66 -27.90
C CYS A 350 -0.06 -13.96 -28.35
N ALA A 351 -0.61 -13.12 -27.48
CA ALA A 351 -1.73 -12.22 -27.77
C ALA A 351 -1.32 -10.76 -27.64
N ILE A 352 -1.86 -9.92 -28.50
CA ILE A 352 -1.81 -8.46 -28.39
C ILE A 352 -3.24 -7.97 -28.20
N LEU A 353 -3.47 -7.23 -27.12
CA LEU A 353 -4.79 -6.69 -26.76
C LEU A 353 -4.75 -5.16 -26.89
N GLU A 354 -5.52 -4.64 -27.83
CA GLU A 354 -5.49 -3.23 -28.23
C GLU A 354 -6.88 -2.60 -28.16
N ASN A 355 -6.96 -1.32 -27.81
CA ASN A 355 -8.20 -0.58 -27.99
C ASN A 355 -8.44 -0.28 -29.48
N PHE A 356 -7.41 0.19 -30.17
CA PHE A 356 -7.44 0.49 -31.60
C PHE A 356 -6.29 -0.23 -32.30
N ALA A 357 -6.56 -0.80 -33.48
CA ALA A 357 -5.53 -1.41 -34.30
C ALA A 357 -4.43 -0.38 -34.60
N ARG A 358 -3.18 -0.71 -34.25
CA ARG A 358 -2.01 0.13 -34.57
C ARG A 358 -0.96 -0.73 -35.26
N SER A 359 -0.37 -0.19 -36.32
CA SER A 359 0.69 -0.90 -37.05
C SER A 359 2.00 -0.84 -36.26
N LEU A 360 2.57 -2.01 -35.99
CA LEU A 360 3.92 -2.15 -35.46
C LEU A 360 4.77 -2.96 -36.45
N PRO A 361 5.62 -2.31 -37.27
CA PRO A 361 6.34 -2.97 -38.37
C PRO A 361 7.24 -4.13 -37.93
N GLU A 362 7.76 -4.08 -36.70
CA GLU A 362 8.63 -5.13 -36.15
C GLU A 362 7.87 -6.40 -35.72
N VAL A 363 6.54 -6.33 -35.63
CA VAL A 363 5.70 -7.43 -35.17
C VAL A 363 4.74 -7.84 -36.28
N ARG A 364 4.98 -9.02 -36.84
CA ARG A 364 4.06 -9.63 -37.81
C ARG A 364 2.97 -10.39 -37.07
N LEU A 365 1.72 -10.19 -37.46
CA LEU A 365 0.56 -10.84 -36.86
C LEU A 365 0.22 -12.16 -37.56
N SER A 366 -0.22 -13.16 -36.80
CA SER A 366 -0.82 -14.39 -37.35
C SER A 366 -2.29 -14.20 -37.72
N GLU A 367 -3.01 -13.42 -36.92
CA GLU A 367 -4.45 -13.20 -37.02
C GLU A 367 -4.79 -11.82 -36.44
N LEU A 368 -5.80 -11.15 -37.00
CA LEU A 368 -6.35 -9.91 -36.48
C LEU A 368 -7.84 -10.10 -36.22
N VAL A 369 -8.22 -10.04 -34.95
CA VAL A 369 -9.60 -10.20 -34.49
C VAL A 369 -10.12 -8.85 -33.99
N SER A 370 -11.34 -8.50 -34.35
CA SER A 370 -12.01 -7.30 -33.84
C SER A 370 -13.22 -7.71 -33.01
N LEU A 371 -13.29 -7.20 -31.78
CA LEU A 371 -14.43 -7.37 -30.90
C LEU A 371 -15.12 -6.02 -30.74
N ASN A 372 -16.40 -5.94 -31.10
CA ASN A 372 -17.20 -4.77 -30.78
C ASN A 372 -17.53 -4.80 -29.28
N ALA A 373 -16.84 -3.99 -28.48
CA ALA A 373 -17.02 -3.89 -27.05
C ALA A 373 -17.05 -2.43 -26.60
N VAL A 374 -17.92 -2.11 -25.64
CA VAL A 374 -18.10 -0.74 -25.15
C VAL A 374 -17.82 -0.71 -23.65
N ALA A 375 -16.86 0.12 -23.24
CA ALA A 375 -16.56 0.29 -21.82
C ALA A 375 -17.60 1.24 -21.21
N LEU A 376 -18.21 0.81 -20.11
CA LEU A 376 -19.19 1.61 -19.38
C LEU A 376 -18.52 2.24 -18.17
N SER A 377 -18.90 3.48 -17.87
CA SER A 377 -18.47 4.13 -16.63
C SER A 377 -19.00 3.36 -15.42
N PRO A 378 -18.24 3.28 -14.32
CA PRO A 378 -18.79 2.76 -13.07
C PRO A 378 -20.04 3.55 -12.67
N TRP A 379 -21.03 2.82 -12.20
CA TRP A 379 -22.26 3.38 -11.66
C TRP A 379 -21.98 3.99 -10.28
N GLY A 380 -22.39 5.25 -10.09
CA GLY A 380 -22.14 6.03 -8.86
C GLY A 380 -23.23 5.90 -7.79
N GLY A 381 -24.04 4.84 -7.82
CA GLY A 381 -25.06 4.58 -6.80
C GLY A 381 -26.44 5.22 -7.05
N ASP A 382 -26.60 6.09 -8.07
CA ASP A 382 -27.91 6.65 -8.41
C ASP A 382 -28.82 5.61 -9.05
N LEU A 383 -29.80 5.13 -8.27
CA LEU A 383 -30.70 4.07 -8.70
C LEU A 383 -31.59 4.47 -9.90
N LYS A 384 -31.92 5.76 -10.09
CA LYS A 384 -32.71 6.18 -11.27
C LYS A 384 -31.90 6.05 -12.56
N LEU A 385 -30.63 6.45 -12.52
CA LEU A 385 -29.74 6.28 -13.67
C LEU A 385 -29.53 4.80 -13.98
N LEU A 386 -29.38 3.97 -12.94
CA LEU A 386 -29.29 2.53 -13.12
C LEU A 386 -30.56 1.96 -13.80
N GLU A 387 -31.74 2.41 -13.41
CA GLU A 387 -32.99 1.98 -14.04
C GLU A 387 -33.07 2.35 -15.52
N GLU A 388 -32.69 3.56 -15.89
CA GLU A 388 -32.68 4.01 -17.28
C GLU A 388 -31.73 3.14 -18.13
N ASP A 389 -30.54 2.83 -17.59
CA ASP A 389 -29.58 1.92 -18.22
C ASP A 389 -30.13 0.49 -18.33
N LEU A 390 -30.70 -0.04 -17.24
CA LEU A 390 -31.28 -1.38 -17.20
C LEU A 390 -32.45 -1.53 -18.18
N ASP A 391 -33.40 -0.58 -18.22
CA ASP A 391 -34.54 -0.61 -19.14
C ASP A 391 -34.09 -0.64 -20.60
N SER A 392 -33.06 0.15 -20.95
CA SER A 392 -32.45 0.14 -22.29
C SER A 392 -31.89 -1.23 -22.68
N PHE A 393 -31.22 -1.93 -21.77
CA PHE A 393 -30.68 -3.27 -22.02
C PHE A 393 -31.76 -4.35 -22.05
N LEU A 394 -32.70 -4.31 -21.10
CA LEU A 394 -33.76 -5.31 -20.98
C LEU A 394 -34.70 -5.31 -22.19
N ARG A 395 -35.04 -4.13 -22.73
CA ARG A 395 -35.84 -4.01 -23.97
C ARG A 395 -35.17 -4.65 -25.20
N ARG A 396 -33.84 -4.76 -25.19
CA ARG A 396 -33.04 -5.39 -26.26
C ARG A 396 -32.74 -6.87 -25.99
N ASP A 397 -33.31 -7.43 -24.93
CA ASP A 397 -33.15 -8.82 -24.49
C ASP A 397 -31.69 -9.15 -24.12
N TYR A 398 -31.03 -8.21 -23.43
CA TYR A 398 -29.67 -8.43 -22.91
C TYR A 398 -29.68 -9.27 -21.63
N ARG A 399 -28.57 -9.97 -21.40
CA ARG A 399 -28.19 -10.55 -20.11
C ARG A 399 -27.42 -9.49 -19.35
N VAL A 400 -27.92 -9.05 -18.20
CA VAL A 400 -27.30 -7.95 -17.44
C VAL A 400 -26.78 -8.46 -16.11
N ALA A 401 -25.53 -8.14 -15.78
CA ALA A 401 -24.97 -8.31 -14.45
C ALA A 401 -24.71 -6.94 -13.79
N VAL A 402 -24.96 -6.84 -12.50
CA VAL A 402 -24.68 -5.64 -11.68
C VAL A 402 -23.83 -6.03 -10.47
N LEU A 403 -22.65 -5.43 -10.35
CA LEU A 403 -21.74 -5.60 -9.22
C LEU A 403 -21.90 -4.45 -8.21
N THR A 404 -22.16 -4.74 -6.94
CA THR A 404 -22.54 -3.74 -5.92
C THR A 404 -21.52 -3.51 -4.80
N GLY A 405 -20.30 -4.03 -4.94
CA GLY A 405 -19.26 -3.97 -3.92
C GLY A 405 -19.41 -5.07 -2.88
N THR A 406 -20.33 -4.88 -1.92
CA THR A 406 -20.52 -5.81 -0.79
C THR A 406 -21.74 -6.72 -0.97
N GLU A 407 -21.77 -7.82 -0.22
CA GLU A 407 -22.92 -8.74 -0.19
C GLU A 407 -24.19 -8.06 0.33
N LYS A 408 -24.06 -7.19 1.34
CA LYS A 408 -25.18 -6.40 1.87
C LYS A 408 -25.77 -5.47 0.82
N ALA A 409 -24.91 -4.75 0.09
CA ALA A 409 -25.34 -3.88 -0.98
C ALA A 409 -25.98 -4.65 -2.14
N ALA A 410 -25.54 -5.89 -2.40
CA ALA A 410 -26.15 -6.76 -3.41
C ALA A 410 -27.59 -7.13 -3.02
N VAL A 411 -27.80 -7.55 -1.76
CA VAL A 411 -29.14 -7.87 -1.24
C VAL A 411 -30.05 -6.65 -1.31
N ALA A 412 -29.60 -5.50 -0.80
CA ALA A 412 -30.39 -4.26 -0.80
C ALA A 412 -30.81 -3.86 -2.22
N LEU A 413 -29.89 -3.91 -3.19
CA LEU A 413 -30.22 -3.56 -4.58
C LEU A 413 -31.21 -4.55 -5.21
N ARG A 414 -31.13 -5.85 -4.90
CA ARG A 414 -32.12 -6.82 -5.40
C ARG A 414 -33.52 -6.49 -4.92
N ASP A 415 -33.65 -6.12 -3.65
CA ASP A 415 -34.94 -5.77 -3.05
C ASP A 415 -35.49 -4.48 -3.69
N ASP A 416 -34.64 -3.45 -3.83
CA ASP A 416 -34.97 -2.18 -4.49
C ASP A 416 -35.44 -2.39 -5.96
N LEU A 417 -34.76 -3.26 -6.72
CA LEU A 417 -35.14 -3.56 -8.11
C LEU A 417 -36.44 -4.37 -8.18
N ALA A 418 -36.67 -5.29 -7.23
CA ALA A 418 -37.88 -6.09 -7.14
C ALA A 418 -39.10 -5.23 -6.83
N GLU A 419 -39.00 -4.27 -5.91
CA GLU A 419 -40.07 -3.31 -5.60
C GLU A 419 -40.50 -2.49 -6.82
N ARG A 420 -39.56 -2.28 -7.76
CA ARG A 420 -39.77 -1.47 -8.97
C ARG A 420 -40.15 -2.30 -10.20
N ASN A 421 -40.46 -3.58 -10.00
CA ASN A 421 -40.85 -4.55 -11.03
C ASN A 421 -39.78 -4.78 -12.11
N ILE A 422 -38.50 -4.57 -11.79
CA ILE A 422 -37.39 -4.95 -12.67
C ILE A 422 -37.13 -6.44 -12.51
N PRO A 423 -37.06 -7.22 -13.61
CA PRO A 423 -36.91 -8.67 -13.53
C PRO A 423 -35.50 -9.07 -13.07
N VAL A 424 -35.36 -9.43 -11.79
CA VAL A 424 -34.12 -9.95 -11.20
C VAL A 424 -34.12 -11.49 -11.25
N THR A 425 -32.93 -12.08 -11.43
CA THR A 425 -32.73 -13.53 -11.39
C THR A 425 -32.78 -14.06 -9.95
N ALA A 426 -33.22 -15.32 -9.78
CA ALA A 426 -33.36 -15.92 -8.45
C ALA A 426 -32.01 -16.37 -7.86
N GLY A 427 -31.04 -16.73 -8.72
CA GLY A 427 -29.69 -17.12 -8.31
C GLY A 427 -28.68 -15.99 -8.50
N GLU A 428 -27.78 -15.83 -7.53
CA GLU A 428 -26.68 -14.83 -7.52
C GLU A 428 -25.64 -15.03 -8.63
N ARG A 429 -25.71 -16.14 -9.40
CA ARG A 429 -24.81 -16.46 -10.51
C ARG A 429 -25.55 -17.00 -11.73
N GLU A 430 -26.77 -16.55 -11.95
CA GLU A 430 -27.58 -16.94 -13.10
C GLU A 430 -27.74 -15.75 -14.07
N LEU A 431 -27.19 -15.87 -15.29
CA LEU A 431 -27.41 -14.90 -16.36
C LEU A 431 -28.52 -15.38 -17.28
N ALA A 432 -29.65 -14.66 -17.32
CA ALA A 432 -30.77 -14.96 -18.20
C ALA A 432 -31.10 -13.77 -19.12
N PRO A 433 -31.50 -14.01 -20.38
CA PRO A 433 -31.96 -12.95 -21.27
C PRO A 433 -33.15 -12.19 -20.67
N GLY A 434 -33.13 -10.86 -20.77
CA GLY A 434 -34.21 -10.01 -20.25
C GLY A 434 -34.31 -10.00 -18.73
N LYS A 435 -33.26 -10.40 -18.01
CA LYS A 435 -33.18 -10.34 -16.54
C LYS A 435 -31.87 -9.74 -16.06
N VAL A 436 -31.88 -9.24 -14.83
CA VAL A 436 -30.73 -8.67 -14.12
C VAL A 436 -30.21 -9.67 -13.08
N CYS A 437 -28.90 -9.89 -13.06
CA CYS A 437 -28.20 -10.65 -12.03
C CYS A 437 -27.40 -9.69 -11.16
N VAL A 438 -27.73 -9.59 -9.88
CA VAL A 438 -27.03 -8.72 -8.92
C VAL A 438 -26.12 -9.57 -8.04
N MET A 439 -24.87 -9.16 -7.90
CA MET A 439 -23.88 -9.87 -7.09
C MET A 439 -22.90 -8.92 -6.41
N ALA A 440 -22.26 -9.39 -5.35
CA ALA A 440 -21.15 -8.69 -4.72
C ALA A 440 -19.91 -8.62 -5.62
N GLY A 441 -18.98 -7.74 -5.25
CA GLY A 441 -17.75 -7.47 -5.99
C GLY A 441 -17.76 -6.12 -6.68
N SER A 442 -16.62 -5.72 -7.21
CA SER A 442 -16.47 -4.48 -7.97
C SER A 442 -15.35 -4.64 -8.99
N LEU A 443 -15.49 -3.92 -10.10
CA LEU A 443 -14.48 -3.81 -11.14
C LEU A 443 -14.13 -2.34 -11.36
N SER A 444 -13.02 -2.08 -12.06
CA SER A 444 -12.60 -0.72 -12.41
C SER A 444 -13.56 0.00 -13.37
N GLY A 445 -14.40 -0.75 -14.09
CA GLY A 445 -15.37 -0.25 -15.06
C GLY A 445 -16.39 -1.31 -15.45
N GLY A 446 -17.51 -0.87 -16.04
CA GLY A 446 -18.50 -1.77 -16.63
C GLY A 446 -18.16 -2.09 -18.09
N MET A 447 -18.88 -3.02 -18.69
CA MET A 447 -18.67 -3.41 -20.09
C MET A 447 -19.96 -3.84 -20.79
N GLU A 448 -20.06 -3.55 -22.09
CA GLU A 448 -21.08 -4.05 -22.99
C GLU A 448 -20.43 -4.87 -24.11
N LEU A 449 -21.00 -6.03 -24.40
CA LEU A 449 -20.65 -6.90 -25.53
C LEU A 449 -21.91 -7.09 -26.38
N PRO A 450 -22.19 -6.16 -27.34
CA PRO A 450 -23.43 -6.17 -28.11
C PRO A 450 -23.67 -7.47 -28.87
N GLU A 451 -22.62 -8.09 -29.41
CA GLU A 451 -22.73 -9.34 -30.16
C GLU A 451 -23.18 -10.54 -29.31
N LEU A 452 -22.87 -10.51 -28.01
CA LEU A 452 -23.30 -11.51 -27.04
C LEU A 452 -24.58 -11.12 -26.30
N LYS A 453 -25.14 -9.94 -26.60
CA LYS A 453 -26.22 -9.29 -25.84
C LYS A 453 -25.94 -9.31 -24.34
N PHE A 454 -24.74 -8.91 -23.94
CA PHE A 454 -24.31 -8.91 -22.55
C PHE A 454 -23.91 -7.51 -22.10
N ALA A 455 -24.31 -7.14 -20.89
CA ALA A 455 -23.87 -5.92 -20.22
C ALA A 455 -23.51 -6.20 -18.76
N LEU A 456 -22.46 -5.57 -18.28
CA LEU A 456 -21.98 -5.60 -16.90
C LEU A 456 -21.88 -4.17 -16.40
N ILE A 457 -22.66 -3.85 -15.39
CA ILE A 457 -22.59 -2.58 -14.68
C ILE A 457 -21.87 -2.87 -13.35
N THR A 458 -20.92 -2.02 -12.97
CA THR A 458 -20.24 -2.14 -11.67
C THR A 458 -20.40 -0.86 -10.90
N HIS A 459 -20.61 -0.98 -9.60
CA HIS A 459 -20.46 0.15 -8.69
C HIS A 459 -19.00 0.63 -8.71
N GLY A 460 -18.81 1.95 -8.67
CA GLY A 460 -17.50 2.55 -8.59
C GLY A 460 -16.75 2.08 -7.34
N LYS A 461 -15.63 1.38 -7.55
CA LYS A 461 -14.60 1.25 -6.53
C LYS A 461 -13.90 2.61 -6.48
N ALA A 462 -14.09 3.44 -5.44
CA ALA A 462 -13.12 4.51 -5.23
C ALA A 462 -11.77 3.82 -5.15
N ALA A 463 -10.77 4.32 -5.89
CA ALA A 463 -9.44 3.73 -5.98
C ALA A 463 -8.82 3.59 -4.59
N ALA A 464 -9.18 2.52 -3.89
CA ALA A 464 -8.61 2.14 -2.63
C ALA A 464 -7.30 1.49 -3.02
N LYS A 465 -6.22 2.28 -3.00
CA LYS A 465 -4.89 1.70 -2.85
C LYS A 465 -5.00 0.68 -1.73
N THR A 466 -4.83 -0.60 -2.04
CA THR A 466 -4.67 -1.69 -1.08
C THR A 466 -3.34 -1.49 -0.35
N VAL A 467 -3.23 -0.40 0.40
CA VAL A 467 -2.16 -0.22 1.37
C VAL A 467 -2.56 -1.12 2.52
N LYS A 468 -1.95 -2.31 2.61
CA LYS A 468 -1.82 -2.98 3.90
C LYS A 468 -1.15 -1.97 4.84
N ARG A 469 -1.94 -1.36 5.70
CA ARG A 469 -1.47 -0.30 6.59
C ARG A 469 -0.60 -0.90 7.67
N LYS A 470 0.68 -0.49 7.68
CA LYS A 470 1.49 -0.47 8.91
C LYS A 470 0.75 0.40 9.92
N LYS A 471 0.40 -0.15 11.09
CA LYS A 471 -0.08 0.62 12.23
C LYS A 471 1.02 1.57 12.69
N SER A 472 0.68 2.82 12.98
CA SER A 472 1.66 3.82 13.41
C SER A 472 2.18 3.50 14.81
N LYS A 473 3.51 3.60 15.00
CA LYS A 473 4.11 3.65 16.33
C LYS A 473 3.64 4.93 17.02
N LYS A 474 3.20 4.82 18.27
CA LYS A 474 2.69 5.95 19.07
C LYS A 474 3.79 7.03 19.22
N PRO A 475 3.49 8.33 19.04
CA PRO A 475 4.47 9.37 19.31
C PRO A 475 4.70 9.51 20.83
N GLY A 476 5.96 9.44 21.27
CA GLY A 476 6.36 9.75 22.66
C GLY A 476 6.86 8.59 23.53
N GLU A 477 7.35 7.49 22.95
CA GLU A 477 7.92 6.41 23.76
C GLU A 477 9.15 6.88 24.55
N GLN A 478 9.09 6.68 25.88
CA GLN A 478 10.28 6.62 26.72
C GLN A 478 11.17 5.50 26.19
N ILE A 479 12.48 5.72 26.10
CA ILE A 479 13.43 4.68 25.69
C ILE A 479 13.28 3.52 26.68
N ARG A 480 12.80 2.37 26.21
CA ARG A 480 12.66 1.16 27.04
C ARG A 480 13.83 0.21 26.84
N SER A 481 14.56 0.36 25.74
CA SER A 481 15.71 -0.46 25.39
C SER A 481 16.87 0.40 24.89
N LEU A 482 18.10 -0.01 25.23
CA LEU A 482 19.33 0.59 24.70
C LEU A 482 19.41 0.56 23.16
N SER A 483 18.64 -0.32 22.51
CA SER A 483 18.60 -0.47 21.05
C SER A 483 17.93 0.69 20.30
N ASP A 484 17.27 1.62 20.99
CA ASP A 484 16.64 2.80 20.35
C ASP A 484 17.60 3.99 20.15
N LEU A 485 18.85 3.90 20.64
CA LEU A 485 19.86 4.96 20.62
C LEU A 485 21.04 4.60 19.72
N THR A 486 21.31 5.46 18.73
CA THR A 486 22.50 5.37 17.87
C THR A 486 23.54 6.42 18.25
N PHE A 487 24.83 6.11 18.06
CA PHE A 487 25.92 7.07 18.28
C PHE A 487 25.65 8.37 17.50
N GLY A 488 25.76 9.52 18.17
CA GLY A 488 25.47 10.82 17.57
C GLY A 488 24.04 11.30 17.75
N ASP A 489 23.12 10.47 18.24
CA ASP A 489 21.75 10.90 18.54
C ASP A 489 21.72 12.01 19.59
N TYR A 490 20.85 13.00 19.38
CA TYR A 490 20.51 13.96 20.42
C TYR A 490 19.62 13.28 21.47
N VAL A 491 20.03 13.36 22.73
CA VAL A 491 19.32 12.79 23.88
C VAL A 491 19.07 13.85 24.92
N VAL A 492 17.95 13.73 25.63
CA VAL A 492 17.54 14.61 26.72
C VAL A 492 17.67 13.85 28.03
N HIS A 493 18.57 14.29 28.90
CA HIS A 493 18.61 13.82 30.29
C HIS A 493 17.69 14.70 31.15
N ALA A 494 16.80 14.10 31.94
CA ALA A 494 15.79 14.81 32.73
C ALA A 494 16.36 15.93 33.63
N ALA A 495 17.58 15.74 34.17
CA ALA A 495 18.25 16.70 35.05
C ALA A 495 19.23 17.66 34.35
N HIS A 496 19.78 17.29 33.18
CA HIS A 496 20.94 17.98 32.59
C HIS A 496 20.68 18.55 31.19
N GLY A 497 19.55 18.19 30.57
CA GLY A 497 19.13 18.71 29.28
C GLY A 497 19.70 17.94 28.10
N ILE A 498 19.77 18.62 26.96
CA ILE A 498 20.11 18.05 25.65
C ILE A 498 21.62 17.84 25.52
N GLY A 499 22.00 16.60 25.25
CA GLY A 499 23.36 16.15 24.95
C GLY A 499 23.38 15.23 23.72
N VAL A 500 24.56 14.72 23.38
CA VAL A 500 24.80 13.78 22.27
C VAL A 500 25.21 12.43 22.85
N PHE A 501 24.54 11.37 22.45
CA PHE A 501 24.88 10.02 22.86
C PHE A 501 26.19 9.56 22.19
N GLU A 502 27.17 9.13 23.00
CA GLU A 502 28.48 8.67 22.56
C GLU A 502 28.72 7.17 22.79
N GLY A 503 27.65 6.40 23.02
CA GLY A 503 27.72 4.96 23.22
C GLY A 503 27.77 4.52 24.69
N VAL A 504 27.91 3.21 24.89
CA VAL A 504 27.99 2.57 26.20
C VAL A 504 29.46 2.26 26.53
N VAL A 505 29.91 2.63 27.73
CA VAL A 505 31.26 2.35 28.22
C VAL A 505 31.20 1.51 29.50
N LYS A 506 32.10 0.53 29.58
CA LYS A 506 32.35 -0.22 30.82
C LYS A 506 33.21 0.62 31.75
N ARG A 507 32.74 0.82 32.98
CA ARG A 507 33.50 1.50 34.04
C ARG A 507 33.58 0.59 35.25
N GLU A 508 34.78 0.42 35.77
CA GLU A 508 35.01 -0.27 37.03
C GLU A 508 35.06 0.77 38.15
N ILE A 509 34.14 0.65 39.11
CA ILE A 509 34.05 1.53 40.28
C ILE A 509 33.95 0.64 41.51
N HIS A 510 34.91 0.75 42.43
CA HIS A 510 34.99 -0.06 43.65
C HIS A 510 34.95 -1.58 43.41
N GLY A 511 35.62 -2.07 42.36
CA GLY A 511 35.76 -3.51 42.05
C GLY A 511 34.53 -4.16 41.41
N VAL A 512 33.52 -3.38 41.02
CA VAL A 512 32.36 -3.86 40.25
C VAL A 512 32.34 -3.17 38.90
N THR A 513 32.42 -3.95 37.82
CA THR A 513 32.29 -3.46 36.45
C THR A 513 30.81 -3.24 36.14
N LYS A 514 30.44 -2.01 35.78
CA LYS A 514 29.07 -1.66 35.34
C LYS A 514 29.11 -0.93 34.01
N ASP A 515 28.04 -1.08 33.25
CA ASP A 515 27.83 -0.39 31.98
C ASP A 515 27.20 0.99 32.21
N TYR A 516 27.78 2.00 31.57
CA TYR A 516 27.32 3.39 31.62
C TYR A 516 27.12 3.93 30.21
N ILE A 517 26.04 4.67 30.02
CA ILE A 517 25.79 5.45 28.83
C ILE A 517 26.60 6.75 28.93
N LYS A 518 27.40 7.05 27.90
CA LYS A 518 28.15 8.30 27.79
C LYS A 518 27.35 9.32 26.99
N ILE A 519 27.08 10.49 27.57
CA ILE A 519 26.39 11.60 26.93
C ILE A 519 27.31 12.82 26.93
N ARG A 520 27.66 13.35 25.76
CA ARG A 520 28.45 14.58 25.61
C ARG A 520 27.56 15.82 25.59
N TYR A 521 27.98 16.85 26.33
CA TYR A 521 27.32 18.15 26.41
C TYR A 521 28.13 19.24 25.69
N ALA A 522 27.64 20.48 25.67
CA ALA A 522 28.34 21.59 25.03
C ALA A 522 29.73 21.82 25.67
N GLY A 523 30.78 21.89 24.83
CA GLY A 523 32.17 21.94 25.29
C GLY A 523 32.83 20.57 25.23
N THR A 524 33.57 20.22 26.28
CA THR A 524 34.27 18.93 26.44
C THR A 524 33.67 18.04 27.52
N ASP A 525 32.57 18.47 28.15
CA ASP A 525 32.01 17.79 29.32
C ASP A 525 31.16 16.58 28.91
N ALA A 526 31.30 15.47 29.63
CA ALA A 526 30.54 14.25 29.42
C ALA A 526 29.90 13.75 30.72
N LEU A 527 28.67 13.26 30.63
CA LEU A 527 27.92 12.63 31.70
C LEU A 527 27.90 11.11 31.49
N PHE A 528 28.13 10.35 32.55
CA PHE A 528 28.00 8.90 32.55
C PHE A 528 26.75 8.50 33.33
N VAL A 529 25.75 7.97 32.64
CA VAL A 529 24.48 7.53 33.23
C VAL A 529 24.49 6.01 33.34
N PRO A 530 24.34 5.41 34.54
CA PRO A 530 24.22 3.96 34.65
C PRO A 530 23.09 3.43 33.76
N VAL A 531 23.27 2.28 33.11
CA VAL A 531 22.20 1.65 32.30
C VAL A 531 20.92 1.41 33.12
N THR A 532 21.04 1.19 34.43
CA THR A 532 19.90 1.03 35.34
C THR A 532 19.06 2.31 35.52
N GLN A 533 19.54 3.46 35.06
CA GLN A 533 18.87 4.77 35.13
C GLN A 533 18.52 5.31 33.73
N LEU A 534 18.32 4.41 32.77
CA LEU A 534 17.99 4.74 31.38
C LEU A 534 16.63 5.46 31.26
N ASP A 535 15.73 5.28 32.23
CA ASP A 535 14.47 6.01 32.36
C ASP A 535 14.62 7.54 32.45
N LEU A 536 15.80 8.02 32.85
CA LEU A 536 16.12 9.45 32.92
C LEU A 536 16.53 10.05 31.56
N VAL A 537 16.69 9.21 30.53
CA VAL A 537 17.18 9.60 29.20
C VAL A 537 16.09 9.35 28.16
N SER A 538 15.79 10.35 27.35
CA SER A 538 14.84 10.24 26.23
C SER A 538 15.47 10.74 24.93
N LYS A 539 15.08 10.19 23.79
CA LYS A 539 15.56 10.66 22.48
C LYS A 539 14.97 12.04 22.21
N TYR A 540 15.79 12.98 21.76
CA TYR A 540 15.31 14.31 21.39
C TYR A 540 14.59 14.24 20.04
N ILE A 541 13.33 14.68 20.01
CA ILE A 541 12.53 14.77 18.79
C ILE A 541 12.22 16.25 18.56
N GLY A 542 12.85 16.85 17.54
CA GLY A 542 12.68 18.25 17.16
C GLY A 542 12.07 18.40 15.76
N PRO A 543 11.63 19.62 15.38
CA PRO A 543 11.12 19.90 14.04
C PRO A 543 12.17 19.57 12.95
N LYS A 544 11.75 18.90 11.88
CA LYS A 544 12.58 18.35 10.79
C LYS A 544 13.32 19.37 9.92
N GLU A 545 13.21 20.67 10.19
CA GLU A 545 13.94 21.72 9.46
C GLU A 545 15.26 22.04 10.19
N ASP A 546 16.38 21.71 9.54
CA ASP A 546 17.75 21.84 10.03
C ASP A 546 18.07 23.19 10.70
N LYS A 547 18.35 23.14 12.01
CA LYS A 547 19.38 23.93 12.69
C LYS A 547 20.01 23.05 13.77
N THR A 548 21.35 23.06 13.84
CA THR A 548 22.13 22.37 14.87
C THR A 548 21.53 22.60 16.27
N VAL A 549 21.11 21.51 16.93
CA VAL A 549 20.47 21.60 18.25
C VAL A 549 21.48 22.16 19.25
N LYS A 550 21.14 23.26 19.93
CA LYS A 550 22.01 23.87 20.94
C LYS A 550 22.11 22.93 22.15
N LEU A 551 23.28 22.32 22.32
CA LEU A 551 23.57 21.46 23.48
C LEU A 551 23.60 22.28 24.78
N ASN A 552 23.11 21.69 25.87
CA ASN A 552 23.22 22.27 27.20
C ASN A 552 24.64 22.11 27.76
N LYS A 553 25.02 22.94 28.75
CA LYS A 553 26.27 22.76 29.52
C LYS A 553 25.98 22.04 30.82
N LEU A 554 26.84 21.13 31.24
CA LEU A 554 26.75 20.46 32.54
C LEU A 554 26.87 21.49 33.67
N ASN A 555 26.07 21.31 34.74
CA ASN A 555 25.98 22.23 35.88
C ASN A 555 25.46 23.66 35.59
N SER A 556 24.87 23.91 34.42
CA SER A 556 24.21 25.19 34.11
C SER A 556 22.78 25.26 34.65
N VAL A 557 22.39 26.41 35.20
CA VAL A 557 21.01 26.71 35.65
C VAL A 557 20.06 26.93 34.45
N GLU A 558 20.58 27.01 33.22
CA GLU A 558 19.80 27.23 31.99
C GLU A 558 18.72 26.16 31.79
N TRP A 559 19.04 24.88 31.96
CA TRP A 559 18.07 23.77 31.83
C TRP A 559 16.97 23.84 32.89
N GLN A 560 17.34 24.12 34.14
CA GLN A 560 16.38 24.25 35.24
C GLN A 560 15.42 25.43 35.02
N LYS A 561 15.92 26.58 34.56
CA LYS A 561 15.09 27.74 34.19
C LYS A 561 14.15 27.42 33.03
N THR A 562 14.64 26.74 32.00
CA THR A 562 13.81 26.31 30.86
C THR A 562 12.72 25.33 31.32
N ARG A 563 13.07 24.33 32.14
CA ARG A 563 12.11 23.37 32.70
C ARG A 563 11.07 24.05 33.59
N GLN A 564 11.45 25.02 34.42
CA GLN A 564 10.50 25.78 35.25
C GLN A 564 9.55 26.63 34.38
N ARG A 565 10.06 27.28 33.33
CA ARG A 565 9.24 28.06 32.39
C ARG A 565 8.25 27.17 31.64
N VAL A 566 8.71 26.04 31.10
CA VAL A 566 7.85 25.07 30.40
C VAL A 566 6.84 24.46 31.36
N LYS A 567 7.25 24.09 32.58
CA LYS A 567 6.33 23.58 33.61
C LYS A 567 5.24 24.60 33.91
N LYS A 568 5.58 25.89 34.07
CA LYS A 568 4.61 26.96 34.28
C LYS A 568 3.63 27.08 33.12
N ALA A 569 4.12 27.11 31.88
CA ALA A 569 3.28 27.18 30.67
C ALA A 569 2.36 25.95 30.53
N VAL A 570 2.86 24.74 30.81
CA VAL A 570 2.06 23.51 30.80
C VAL A 570 1.02 23.53 31.93
N THR A 571 1.35 24.02 33.12
CA THR A 571 0.38 24.19 34.21
C THR A 571 -0.71 25.20 33.83
N GLU A 572 -0.34 26.35 33.25
CA GLU A 572 -1.30 27.36 32.78
C GLU A 572 -2.25 26.76 31.71
N MET A 573 -1.70 26.05 30.71
CA MET A 573 -2.50 25.36 29.69
C MET A 573 -3.40 24.26 30.30
N ALA A 574 -2.89 23.48 31.25
CA ALA A 574 -3.68 22.46 31.93
C ALA A 574 -4.82 23.07 32.77
N GLU A 575 -4.56 24.19 33.46
CA GLU A 575 -5.60 24.93 34.17
C GLU A 575 -6.68 25.47 33.23
N GLU A 576 -6.31 25.98 32.06
CA GLU A 576 -7.25 26.43 31.04
C GLU A 576 -8.11 25.28 30.51
N LEU A 577 -7.50 24.13 30.18
CA LEU A 577 -8.22 22.93 29.71
C LEU A 577 -9.15 22.37 30.80
N ILE A 578 -8.71 22.33 32.06
CA ILE A 578 -9.54 21.87 33.18
C ILE A 578 -10.72 22.82 33.40
N LYS A 579 -10.50 24.14 33.35
CA LYS A 579 -11.58 25.13 33.46
C LYS A 579 -12.59 24.97 32.32
N LEU A 580 -12.13 24.76 31.09
CA LEU A 580 -12.97 24.51 29.93
C LEU A 580 -13.79 23.21 30.09
N TYR A 581 -13.17 22.13 30.55
CA TYR A 581 -13.83 20.85 30.77
C TYR A 581 -14.87 20.93 31.89
N ALA A 582 -14.53 21.59 33.01
CA ALA A 582 -15.45 21.83 34.13
C ALA A 582 -16.65 22.66 33.70
N ALA A 583 -16.44 23.72 32.91
CA ALA A 583 -17.52 24.52 32.35
C ALA A 583 -18.43 23.70 31.44
N ARG A 584 -17.88 22.80 30.61
CA ARG A 584 -18.65 21.89 29.75
C ARG A 584 -19.42 20.83 30.52
N MET A 585 -18.84 20.25 31.58
CA MET A 585 -19.56 19.28 32.43
C MET A 585 -20.76 19.89 33.16
N GLN A 586 -20.72 21.19 33.44
CA GLN A 586 -21.83 21.93 34.06
C GLN A 586 -22.86 22.42 33.03
N ALA A 587 -22.47 22.56 31.75
CA ALA A 587 -23.37 22.92 30.67
C ALA A 587 -24.31 21.74 30.35
N LYS A 588 -25.61 22.03 30.23
CA LYS A 588 -26.58 21.05 29.73
C LYS A 588 -26.48 20.99 28.21
N GLY A 589 -26.13 19.82 27.67
CA GLY A 589 -26.14 19.54 26.24
C GLY A 589 -27.51 19.07 25.76
N PHE A 590 -27.57 18.68 24.49
CA PHE A 590 -28.70 17.98 23.90
C PHE A 590 -28.33 16.50 23.79
N ALA A 591 -29.12 15.63 24.42
CA ALA A 591 -28.98 14.18 24.30
C ALA A 591 -29.74 13.74 23.05
N PHE A 592 -29.02 13.24 22.06
CA PHE A 592 -29.61 12.68 20.85
C PHE A 592 -30.33 11.35 21.16
N SER A 593 -31.33 11.01 20.36
CA SER A 593 -32.08 9.77 20.47
C SER A 593 -31.29 8.57 19.94
N ALA A 594 -31.68 7.35 20.34
CA ALA A 594 -31.09 6.12 19.81
C ALA A 594 -31.31 6.00 18.30
N ASP A 595 -30.47 5.20 17.63
CA ASP A 595 -30.50 5.05 16.18
C ASP A 595 -31.87 4.61 15.64
N SER A 596 -32.35 5.32 14.62
CA SER A 596 -33.58 4.98 13.90
C SER A 596 -33.35 3.89 12.85
N GLU A 597 -34.44 3.34 12.29
CA GLU A 597 -34.33 2.41 11.13
C GLU A 597 -33.66 3.08 9.93
N TRP A 598 -33.93 4.37 9.68
CA TRP A 598 -33.22 5.14 8.65
C TRP A 598 -31.71 5.26 8.93
N GLN A 599 -31.28 5.35 10.18
CA GLN A 599 -29.86 5.35 10.52
C GLN A 599 -29.20 4.02 10.15
N LYS A 600 -29.87 2.89 10.40
CA LYS A 600 -29.35 1.56 10.02
C LYS A 600 -29.27 1.42 8.51
N GLU A 601 -30.33 1.76 7.79
CA GLU A 601 -30.39 1.74 6.32
C GLU A 601 -29.28 2.62 5.71
N PHE A 602 -29.07 3.81 6.26
CA PHE A 602 -28.00 4.73 5.84
C PHE A 602 -26.60 4.10 5.98
N GLU A 603 -26.36 3.38 7.07
CA GLU A 603 -25.09 2.72 7.37
C GLU A 603 -24.86 1.47 6.52
N GLU A 604 -25.91 0.69 6.25
CA GLU A 604 -25.86 -0.50 5.41
C GLU A 604 -25.60 -0.18 3.93
N ARG A 605 -25.99 1.01 3.47
CA ARG A 605 -25.69 1.54 2.12
C ARG A 605 -24.24 1.97 1.93
N PHE A 606 -23.39 1.81 2.94
CA PHE A 606 -21.98 2.14 2.79
C PHE A 606 -21.28 1.11 1.86
N PRO A 607 -20.63 1.55 0.76
CA PRO A 607 -20.12 0.64 -0.27
C PRO A 607 -18.79 -0.06 0.09
N TYR A 608 -18.22 0.23 1.26
CA TYR A 608 -16.97 -0.37 1.73
C TYR A 608 -17.19 -1.12 3.04
N GLU A 609 -16.32 -2.07 3.35
CA GLU A 609 -16.31 -2.74 4.65
C GLU A 609 -15.62 -1.85 5.69
N GLU A 610 -16.29 -1.60 6.82
CA GLU A 610 -15.73 -0.82 7.91
C GLU A 610 -14.67 -1.59 8.68
N THR A 611 -13.61 -0.88 9.07
CA THR A 611 -12.59 -1.42 9.96
C THR A 611 -13.07 -1.49 11.42
N ASN A 612 -12.50 -2.38 12.22
CA ASN A 612 -12.77 -2.46 13.67
C ASN A 612 -12.54 -1.12 14.40
N ASP A 613 -11.53 -0.35 13.99
CA ASP A 613 -11.28 0.98 14.57
C ASP A 613 -12.35 2.00 14.18
N GLN A 614 -12.86 1.95 12.94
CA GLN A 614 -14.00 2.78 12.52
C GLN A 614 -15.26 2.42 13.30
N LEU A 615 -15.59 1.14 13.41
CA LEU A 615 -16.76 0.66 14.16
C LEU A 615 -16.71 1.12 15.63
N ARG A 616 -15.53 1.00 16.27
CA ARG A 616 -15.32 1.52 17.62
C ARG A 616 -15.52 3.03 17.70
N CYS A 617 -14.89 3.80 16.82
CA CYS A 617 -15.02 5.27 16.81
C CYS A 617 -16.46 5.74 16.56
N ILE A 618 -17.19 5.07 15.66
CA ILE A 618 -18.60 5.36 15.38
C ILE A 618 -19.44 5.13 16.64
N ALA A 619 -19.25 3.99 17.32
CA ALA A 619 -19.98 3.67 18.55
C ALA A 619 -19.69 4.69 19.66
N GLU A 620 -18.41 5.03 19.88
CA GLU A 620 -18.01 6.01 20.90
C GLU A 620 -18.58 7.41 20.63
N ILE A 621 -18.61 7.86 19.37
CA ILE A 621 -19.21 9.15 18.99
C ILE A 621 -20.71 9.14 19.21
N LYS A 622 -21.41 8.06 18.85
CA LYS A 622 -22.86 7.95 19.06
C LYS A 622 -23.21 7.94 20.55
N GLU A 623 -22.45 7.21 21.37
CA GLU A 623 -22.62 7.20 22.83
C GLU A 623 -22.44 8.61 23.42
N ASP A 624 -21.43 9.34 22.98
CA ASP A 624 -21.24 10.73 23.40
C ASP A 624 -22.36 11.66 22.94
N MET A 625 -22.92 11.44 21.75
CA MET A 625 -24.08 12.20 21.24
C MET A 625 -25.36 11.90 22.05
N GLU A 626 -25.56 10.67 22.50
CA GLU A 626 -26.72 10.29 23.32
C GLU A 626 -26.61 10.77 24.78
N SER A 627 -25.44 11.29 25.17
CA SER A 627 -25.19 11.85 26.49
C SER A 627 -25.84 13.22 26.68
N PRO A 628 -26.34 13.56 27.89
CA PRO A 628 -26.83 14.91 28.19
C PRO A 628 -25.73 15.96 28.30
N ARG A 629 -24.46 15.58 28.10
CA ARG A 629 -23.30 16.48 28.14
C ARG A 629 -22.89 16.84 26.71
N PRO A 630 -22.46 18.08 26.45
CA PRO A 630 -21.92 18.44 25.14
C PRO A 630 -20.72 17.56 24.77
N MET A 631 -20.79 16.88 23.63
CA MET A 631 -19.67 16.11 23.08
C MET A 631 -18.52 17.05 22.68
N ASP A 632 -17.30 16.66 23.03
CA ASP A 632 -16.06 17.26 22.54
C ASP A 632 -15.05 16.15 22.31
N ARG A 633 -14.93 15.73 21.04
CA ARG A 633 -14.14 14.57 20.66
C ARG A 633 -13.30 14.88 19.44
N LEU A 634 -12.03 14.44 19.50
CA LEU A 634 -11.10 14.51 18.40
C LEU A 634 -10.94 13.12 17.77
N LEU A 635 -11.30 13.00 16.49
CA LEU A 635 -11.08 11.79 15.70
C LEU A 635 -9.74 11.86 14.96
N CYS A 636 -8.77 11.06 15.39
CA CYS A 636 -7.45 10.99 14.77
C CYS A 636 -7.34 9.79 13.83
N GLY A 637 -6.70 9.99 12.67
CA GLY A 637 -6.35 8.94 11.71
C GLY A 637 -5.64 9.56 10.51
N ASP A 638 -4.87 8.78 9.74
CA ASP A 638 -4.17 9.37 8.59
C ASP A 638 -5.12 9.63 7.42
N VAL A 639 -4.57 10.12 6.31
CA VAL A 639 -5.32 10.37 5.07
C VAL A 639 -5.85 9.04 4.52
N GLY A 640 -7.13 9.03 4.12
CA GLY A 640 -7.81 7.85 3.57
C GLY A 640 -8.26 6.81 4.59
N PHE A 641 -8.26 7.10 5.89
CA PHE A 641 -8.76 6.18 6.94
C PHE A 641 -10.30 6.21 7.10
N GLY A 642 -11.02 6.89 6.21
CA GLY A 642 -12.48 7.00 6.27
C GLY A 642 -13.01 7.85 7.43
N LYS A 643 -12.22 8.82 7.94
CA LYS A 643 -12.67 9.78 8.96
C LYS A 643 -13.96 10.51 8.55
N THR A 644 -14.05 10.84 7.26
CA THR A 644 -15.22 11.49 6.67
C THR A 644 -16.49 10.66 6.81
N GLU A 645 -16.42 9.33 6.68
CA GLU A 645 -17.59 8.45 6.86
C GLU A 645 -18.09 8.47 8.30
N VAL A 646 -17.18 8.45 9.28
CA VAL A 646 -17.54 8.56 10.70
C VAL A 646 -18.25 9.88 10.99
N ALA A 647 -17.74 10.99 10.43
CA ALA A 647 -18.34 12.31 10.55
C ALA A 647 -19.73 12.40 9.88
N ILE A 648 -19.88 11.79 8.70
CA ILE A 648 -21.14 11.74 7.96
C ILE A 648 -22.23 10.98 8.75
N ARG A 649 -21.91 9.85 9.39
CA ARG A 649 -22.85 9.11 10.24
C ARG A 649 -23.34 9.91 11.44
N ALA A 650 -22.43 10.65 12.09
CA ALA A 650 -22.79 11.57 13.17
C ALA A 650 -23.68 12.72 12.68
N ALA A 651 -23.38 13.29 11.51
CA ALA A 651 -24.22 14.32 10.89
C ALA A 651 -25.62 13.79 10.54
N PHE A 652 -25.73 12.57 10.02
CA PHE A 652 -27.03 11.96 9.72
C PHE A 652 -27.87 11.77 11.00
N LYS A 653 -27.28 11.21 12.07
CA LYS A 653 -27.94 11.07 13.38
C LYS A 653 -28.43 12.41 13.92
N CYS A 654 -27.63 13.47 13.77
CA CYS A 654 -28.01 14.82 14.16
C CYS A 654 -29.27 15.30 13.43
N VAL A 655 -29.34 15.09 12.12
CA VAL A 655 -30.48 15.50 11.29
C VAL A 655 -31.73 14.68 11.59
N MET A 656 -31.60 13.39 11.92
CA MET A 656 -32.74 12.54 12.30
C MET A 656 -33.48 13.06 13.54
N ASP A 657 -32.78 13.76 14.43
CA ASP A 657 -33.34 14.44 15.60
C ASP A 657 -33.80 15.88 15.33
N SER A 658 -33.97 16.24 14.04
CA SER A 658 -34.38 17.58 13.60
C SER A 658 -33.45 18.71 14.03
N LYS A 659 -32.16 18.39 14.22
CA LYS A 659 -31.11 19.37 14.50
C LYS A 659 -30.31 19.69 13.24
N GLN A 660 -29.80 20.92 13.16
CA GLN A 660 -28.91 21.34 12.08
C GLN A 660 -27.47 20.93 12.39
N CYS A 661 -26.71 20.57 11.36
CA CYS A 661 -25.30 20.23 11.42
C CYS A 661 -24.46 21.24 10.63
N ALA A 662 -23.36 21.71 11.21
CA ALA A 662 -22.38 22.54 10.53
C ALA A 662 -21.08 21.77 10.31
N VAL A 663 -20.53 21.81 9.10
CA VAL A 663 -19.22 21.23 8.76
C VAL A 663 -18.28 22.34 8.34
N LEU A 664 -17.28 22.61 9.18
CA LEU A 664 -16.32 23.68 9.01
C LEU A 664 -15.00 23.12 8.48
N VAL A 665 -14.51 23.67 7.37
CA VAL A 665 -13.28 23.19 6.70
C VAL A 665 -12.37 24.36 6.29
N PRO A 666 -11.04 24.19 6.20
CA PRO A 666 -10.13 25.33 6.09
C PRO A 666 -10.08 25.93 4.68
N THR A 667 -10.37 25.13 3.64
CA THR A 667 -10.24 25.56 2.23
C THR A 667 -11.54 25.37 1.45
N THR A 668 -11.71 26.18 0.40
CA THR A 668 -12.88 26.09 -0.48
C THR A 668 -12.92 24.79 -1.28
N ILE A 669 -11.75 24.20 -1.59
CA ILE A 669 -11.63 22.92 -2.28
C ILE A 669 -12.12 21.79 -1.37
N LEU A 670 -11.65 21.75 -0.11
CA LEU A 670 -12.14 20.77 0.86
C LEU A 670 -13.66 20.93 1.10
N ALA A 671 -14.16 22.16 1.14
CA ALA A 671 -15.61 22.41 1.28
C ALA A 671 -16.40 21.83 0.10
N TRP A 672 -15.88 21.96 -1.11
CA TRP A 672 -16.48 21.35 -2.29
C TRP A 672 -16.43 19.82 -2.26
N GLN A 673 -15.29 19.23 -1.87
CA GLN A 673 -15.13 17.78 -1.77
C GLN A 673 -16.09 17.17 -0.74
N HIS A 674 -16.16 17.75 0.46
CA HIS A 674 -17.12 17.34 1.49
C HIS A 674 -18.55 17.52 1.00
N TYR A 675 -18.86 18.63 0.33
CA TYR A 675 -20.20 18.85 -0.23
C TYR A 675 -20.62 17.77 -1.23
N GLN A 676 -19.74 17.36 -2.15
CA GLN A 676 -20.04 16.26 -3.08
C GLN A 676 -20.23 14.93 -2.34
N THR A 677 -19.34 14.62 -1.40
CA THR A 677 -19.40 13.37 -0.63
C THR A 677 -20.68 13.28 0.21
N PHE A 678 -21.09 14.38 0.86
CA PHE A 678 -22.34 14.43 1.61
C PHE A 678 -23.56 14.33 0.69
N LEU A 679 -23.56 14.98 -0.48
CA LEU A 679 -24.67 14.84 -1.43
C LEU A 679 -24.86 13.39 -1.90
N GLU A 680 -23.76 12.73 -2.26
CA GLU A 680 -23.76 11.33 -2.70
C GLU A 680 -24.22 10.40 -1.57
N ARG A 681 -23.68 10.54 -0.35
CA ARG A 681 -24.06 9.69 0.78
C ARG A 681 -25.48 9.91 1.26
N MET A 682 -26.00 11.15 1.22
CA MET A 682 -27.37 11.48 1.64
C MET A 682 -28.42 11.22 0.55
N GLN A 683 -28.01 10.68 -0.60
CA GLN A 683 -28.93 10.38 -1.70
C GLN A 683 -29.99 9.36 -1.26
N GLY A 684 -31.25 9.65 -1.59
CA GLY A 684 -32.40 8.82 -1.20
C GLY A 684 -33.01 9.20 0.16
N PHE A 685 -32.41 10.14 0.91
CA PHE A 685 -32.96 10.63 2.17
C PHE A 685 -33.48 12.08 2.03
N PRO A 686 -34.50 12.50 2.81
CA PRO A 686 -35.04 13.85 2.76
C PRO A 686 -34.16 14.86 3.53
N VAL A 687 -32.86 14.92 3.21
CA VAL A 687 -31.85 15.77 3.87
C VAL A 687 -31.36 16.84 2.91
N THR A 688 -31.45 18.11 3.33
CA THR A 688 -30.99 19.26 2.54
C THR A 688 -29.57 19.66 2.95
N VAL A 689 -28.62 19.43 2.04
CA VAL A 689 -27.21 19.83 2.20
C VAL A 689 -26.93 21.08 1.36
N GLU A 690 -26.32 22.11 1.95
CA GLU A 690 -25.88 23.32 1.24
C GLU A 690 -24.40 23.62 1.46
N LEU A 691 -23.82 24.36 0.51
CA LEU A 691 -22.42 24.79 0.52
C LEU A 691 -22.32 26.32 0.67
N LEU A 692 -21.61 26.78 1.69
CA LEU A 692 -21.26 28.18 1.92
C LEU A 692 -19.76 28.41 1.70
N SER A 693 -19.38 28.76 0.47
CA SER A 693 -17.99 29.02 0.09
C SER A 693 -17.89 30.09 -0.99
N ARG A 694 -16.65 30.43 -1.40
CA ARG A 694 -16.41 31.35 -2.53
C ARG A 694 -16.96 30.85 -3.87
N PHE A 695 -17.32 29.57 -3.99
CA PHE A 695 -17.96 29.03 -5.19
C PHE A 695 -19.45 29.40 -5.30
N ARG A 696 -20.06 29.98 -4.26
CA ARG A 696 -21.40 30.56 -4.33
C ARG A 696 -21.33 32.07 -4.54
N SER A 697 -22.13 32.56 -5.48
CA SER A 697 -22.32 34.00 -5.68
C SER A 697 -22.92 34.68 -4.44
N PRO A 698 -22.73 35.99 -4.24
CA PRO A 698 -23.29 36.72 -3.09
C PRO A 698 -24.80 36.54 -2.92
N LYS A 699 -25.56 36.57 -4.02
CA LYS A 699 -27.01 36.37 -4.01
C LYS A 699 -27.41 34.96 -3.54
N GLN A 700 -26.67 33.94 -3.95
CA GLN A 700 -26.88 32.56 -3.50
C GLN A 700 -26.52 32.40 -2.03
N GLN A 701 -25.41 32.98 -1.57
CA GLN A 701 -25.04 32.94 -0.15
C GLN A 701 -26.12 33.58 0.72
N GLU A 702 -26.65 34.75 0.33
CA GLU A 702 -27.72 35.41 1.07
C GLU A 702 -28.99 34.54 1.12
N GLN A 703 -29.33 33.86 0.03
CA GLN A 703 -30.46 32.94 0.00
C GLN A 703 -30.24 31.73 0.91
N ILE A 704 -29.05 31.12 0.88
CA ILE A 704 -28.68 29.99 1.75
C ILE A 704 -28.78 30.40 3.23
N LEU A 705 -28.27 31.59 3.60
CA LEU A 705 -28.35 32.07 4.98
C LEU A 705 -29.80 32.33 5.44
N ARG A 706 -30.67 32.81 4.54
CA ARG A 706 -32.10 32.94 4.84
C ARG A 706 -32.78 31.58 5.07
N LYS A 707 -32.46 30.58 4.26
CA LYS A 707 -32.94 29.20 4.43
C LYS A 707 -32.42 28.56 5.71
N LEU A 708 -31.13 28.73 6.02
CA LEU A 708 -30.48 28.24 7.23
C LEU A 708 -31.16 28.76 8.49
N ARG A 709 -31.48 30.07 8.52
CA ARG A 709 -32.20 30.71 9.64
C ARG A 709 -33.62 30.18 9.83
N ARG A 710 -34.26 29.70 8.76
CA ARG A 710 -35.62 29.10 8.81
C ARG A 710 -35.61 27.62 9.16
N GLY A 711 -34.43 26.99 9.18
CA GLY A 711 -34.28 25.54 9.35
C GLY A 711 -34.64 24.74 8.10
N GLU A 712 -34.56 25.36 6.91
CA GLU A 712 -34.76 24.66 5.63
C GLU A 712 -33.46 23.99 5.12
N VAL A 713 -32.34 24.19 5.82
CA VAL A 713 -31.05 23.57 5.53
C VAL A 713 -30.66 22.73 6.74
N ASP A 714 -30.52 21.43 6.53
CA ASP A 714 -30.19 20.48 7.59
C ASP A 714 -28.69 20.42 7.83
N ILE A 715 -27.91 20.38 6.75
CA ILE A 715 -26.44 20.33 6.80
C ILE A 715 -25.86 21.49 6.00
N ILE A 716 -25.01 22.30 6.65
CA ILE A 716 -24.27 23.37 5.98
C ILE A 716 -22.78 23.09 6.03
N ILE A 717 -22.14 23.03 4.86
CA ILE A 717 -20.70 22.82 4.71
C ILE A 717 -20.08 24.13 4.28
N GLY A 718 -18.99 24.56 4.91
CA GLY A 718 -18.42 25.86 4.58
C GLY A 718 -17.05 26.12 5.17
N THR A 719 -16.43 27.18 4.69
CA THR A 719 -15.15 27.64 5.22
C THR A 719 -15.34 28.56 6.42
N HIS A 720 -14.30 29.32 6.81
CA HIS A 720 -14.38 30.44 7.77
C HIS A 720 -15.57 31.40 7.53
N ARG A 721 -16.18 31.39 6.34
CA ARG A 721 -17.44 32.10 6.06
C ARG A 721 -18.57 31.75 7.02
N LEU A 722 -18.61 30.51 7.53
CA LEU A 722 -19.58 30.06 8.54
C LEU A 722 -19.42 30.73 9.91
N LEU A 723 -18.23 31.26 10.21
CA LEU A 723 -17.93 31.93 11.48
C LEU A 723 -18.29 33.43 11.49
N GLN A 724 -18.79 33.95 10.36
CA GLN A 724 -19.17 35.36 10.28
C GLN A 724 -20.46 35.64 11.05
N LYS A 725 -20.58 36.86 11.60
CA LYS A 725 -21.68 37.28 12.50
C LYS A 725 -23.07 37.22 11.87
N ASP A 726 -23.17 37.19 10.55
CA ASP A 726 -24.43 37.17 9.81
C ASP A 726 -25.02 35.74 9.67
N VAL A 727 -24.24 34.71 10.00
CA VAL A 727 -24.67 33.31 10.00
C VAL A 727 -25.48 33.03 11.27
N GLN A 728 -26.75 32.68 11.10
CA GLN A 728 -27.66 32.37 12.20
C GLN A 728 -28.37 31.05 11.92
N PHE A 729 -28.21 30.10 12.84
CA PHE A 729 -28.89 28.81 12.84
C PHE A 729 -30.23 28.94 13.55
N LYS A 730 -31.20 28.11 13.17
CA LYS A 730 -32.45 27.92 13.91
C LYS A 730 -32.21 27.06 15.14
N ASP A 731 -31.53 25.93 14.96
CA ASP A 731 -31.29 24.95 16.03
C ASP A 731 -30.07 24.08 15.67
N LEU A 732 -28.86 24.59 15.95
CA LEU A 732 -27.59 23.88 15.69
C LEU A 732 -27.36 22.81 16.76
N GLY A 733 -27.28 21.54 16.35
CA GLY A 733 -27.03 20.41 17.26
C GLY A 733 -25.62 19.82 17.18
N LEU A 734 -24.96 19.89 16.02
CA LEU A 734 -23.63 19.32 15.81
C LEU A 734 -22.74 20.25 15.00
N CYS A 735 -21.48 20.39 15.42
CA CYS A 735 -20.43 21.06 14.67
C CYS A 735 -19.28 20.08 14.42
N ILE A 736 -18.93 19.89 13.16
CA ILE A 736 -17.82 19.05 12.72
C ILE A 736 -16.74 19.97 12.17
N ILE A 737 -15.53 19.89 12.70
CA ILE A 737 -14.39 20.70 12.26
C ILE A 737 -13.36 19.75 11.67
N ASP A 738 -13.01 19.93 10.39
CA ASP A 738 -11.98 19.14 9.72
C ASP A 738 -10.70 19.96 9.57
N GLU A 739 -9.55 19.34 9.81
CA GLU A 739 -8.21 19.97 9.73
C GLU A 739 -8.11 21.28 10.54
N GLU A 740 -8.52 21.25 11.81
CA GLU A 740 -8.56 22.42 12.72
C GLU A 740 -7.21 23.18 12.77
N GLN A 741 -6.09 22.47 12.71
CA GLN A 741 -4.73 23.06 12.74
C GLN A 741 -4.43 24.01 11.56
N ARG A 742 -5.25 23.98 10.51
CA ARG A 742 -5.11 24.88 9.34
C ARG A 742 -5.96 26.14 9.46
N PHE A 743 -6.79 26.26 10.49
CA PHE A 743 -7.49 27.50 10.78
C PHE A 743 -6.50 28.48 11.42
N GLY A 744 -6.30 29.63 10.77
CA GLY A 744 -5.53 30.71 11.36
C GLY A 744 -6.24 31.25 12.60
N VAL A 745 -5.48 31.56 13.64
CA VAL A 745 -5.95 32.23 14.87
C VAL A 745 -6.33 33.68 14.57
#